data_AF-A0A3B9EPL5-F1
#
_entry.id   AF-A0A3B9EPL5-F1
#
_cell.length_a   1.000
_cell.length_b   1.000
_cell.length_c   1.000
_cell.angle_alpha   90.00
_cell.angle_beta   90.00
_cell.angle_gamma   90.00
#
_symmetry.space_group_name_H-M   'P 1'
#
loop_
_entity.id
_entity.type
_entity.pdbx_description
1 polymer ?
#
loop_
_entity_poly.entity_id
_entity_poly.type
_entity_poly.pdbx_seq_one_letter_code
_entity_poly.pdbx_strand_id
1 'polypeptide(L)'
;ICPIETPEGPNIGLINSLATYARVNKYGFIETPYRKVEDGKVAGDVFYMSAMEEGRYVIAQANADLDKNGKFVDDLVSCRKGGDFVMVRPEDIDYIDVSPKQLVSVASALIPFLENDDANRALMGSNMQRQAVPLIKAEAPLVGTGMEAPVARDSGATITARRGGTVDQIDATRIVIHADESESTSSDTGVDIYYLNKFQRSNQNTYLHQKPLVKVGDRVEKGDTIADGPSTDLGDLALGRNVLVAFMPWNGYNFEDSILISERIVKDDVFTSIHIEEFEVMARDTKLGQEEITRDIPNVGEEALKNMDEAGIVYIGAEVEPGDILVGKVTPKGESPMTPEEKLLRAIFGEKASDVRDTSLRLPPGVAGTIVEVRVFSRRGVDKDERALAIERAEIERLAKDRDDERRILERSFEARLKALLVNRKAAGGPKGLKSGTKLTDNVLSQYTVGQLAQIVIENDKIMKDVEALKTQFEEDIAKLQERFDNKVDKLQRGDDLSPGVMKMVKVFVAVKRKLQPGDKMAGRHGNKGVISRIMPIEDMPHLEDGTPVDIVLNPLGVPSRMNVGQILETHLGWACSGLGRQIGGLMEEMHATGGDNKKLKALLKDIYGPDVYKSTINDMSDEDVLELGTNLKSGVPIATPVFDGAREDDIVEMLEKAGLDASGQMTLIDGRTGETFERKVTVGYIYMLKLHHLVDDKIHARSIGPYSLVTQQPLGGKAQFGGQRFGEMEVWALEAYGAAYTLQEMLTVKSDDVSGRTKVYEAIVRGDDTFEAGVPESFNVLVKELQSLGLNVEMN
;
A
#
# COMPACT_ATOMS: atom_id res chain seq x y z
N ILE A 1 -17.88 2.23 -19.90
CA ILE A 1 -17.42 1.19 -18.95
C ILE A 1 -16.17 0.58 -19.56
N CYS A 2 -15.15 0.24 -18.74
CA CYS A 2 -13.94 -0.38 -19.26
C CYS A 2 -14.23 -1.78 -19.78
N PRO A 3 -13.83 -2.13 -21.02
CA PRO A 3 -14.06 -3.46 -21.58
C PRO A 3 -13.07 -4.53 -21.08
N ILE A 4 -11.96 -4.11 -20.46
CA ILE A 4 -10.84 -4.99 -20.07
C ILE A 4 -10.90 -5.38 -18.59
N GLU A 5 -11.24 -4.43 -17.71
CA GLU A 5 -11.14 -4.65 -16.26
C GLU A 5 -12.41 -5.30 -15.70
N THR A 6 -12.34 -6.61 -15.48
CA THR A 6 -13.37 -7.43 -14.81
C THR A 6 -12.71 -8.61 -14.08
N PRO A 7 -13.32 -9.16 -13.00
CA PRO A 7 -12.77 -10.33 -12.31
C PRO A 7 -12.72 -11.58 -13.20
N GLU A 8 -11.61 -12.33 -13.08
CA GLU A 8 -11.50 -13.67 -13.65
C GLU A 8 -12.29 -14.66 -12.80
N GLY A 9 -13.35 -15.26 -13.34
CA GLY A 9 -14.11 -16.31 -12.66
C GLY A 9 -15.62 -16.23 -12.88
N PRO A 10 -16.44 -16.68 -11.92
CA PRO A 10 -17.89 -16.79 -12.09
C PRO A 10 -18.59 -15.44 -12.26
N ASN A 11 -17.92 -14.35 -11.89
CA ASN A 11 -18.46 -12.99 -11.91
C ASN A 11 -18.00 -12.16 -13.13
N ILE A 12 -17.43 -12.80 -14.14
CA ILE A 12 -16.96 -12.12 -15.35
C ILE A 12 -18.11 -11.33 -16.01
N GLY A 13 -17.86 -10.07 -16.31
CA GLY A 13 -18.86 -9.15 -16.92
C GLY A 13 -19.97 -8.68 -15.98
N LEU A 14 -20.14 -9.29 -14.79
CA LEU A 14 -21.08 -8.81 -13.76
C LEU A 14 -20.50 -7.63 -12.97
N ILE A 15 -19.18 -7.63 -12.77
CA ILE A 15 -18.45 -6.54 -12.11
C ILE A 15 -17.54 -5.92 -13.15
N ASN A 16 -17.73 -4.63 -13.42
CA ASN A 16 -16.90 -3.87 -14.36
C ASN A 16 -16.50 -2.54 -13.71
N SER A 17 -15.36 -2.02 -14.13
CA SER A 17 -14.86 -0.72 -13.69
C SER A 17 -15.33 0.42 -14.59
N LEU A 18 -15.56 1.60 -13.99
CA LEU A 18 -15.86 2.82 -14.74
C LEU A 18 -14.66 3.21 -15.60
N ALA A 19 -14.92 3.76 -16.79
CA ALA A 19 -13.85 4.26 -17.65
C ALA A 19 -13.37 5.64 -17.16
N THR A 20 -12.14 6.03 -17.49
CA THR A 20 -11.42 7.17 -16.90
C THR A 20 -12.21 8.48 -16.86
N TYR A 21 -12.91 8.82 -17.96
CA TYR A 21 -13.67 10.08 -18.07
C TYR A 21 -15.19 9.92 -17.96
N ALA A 22 -15.67 8.69 -17.71
CA ALA A 22 -17.10 8.44 -17.63
C ALA A 22 -17.68 9.01 -16.33
N ARG A 23 -18.91 9.53 -16.39
CA ARG A 23 -19.63 10.06 -15.23
C ARG A 23 -21.07 9.54 -15.18
N VAL A 24 -21.69 9.62 -14.01
CA VAL A 24 -23.12 9.31 -13.85
C VAL A 24 -23.91 10.61 -13.82
N ASN A 25 -24.91 10.72 -14.68
CA ASN A 25 -25.75 11.91 -14.78
C ASN A 25 -26.83 11.95 -13.69
N LYS A 26 -27.60 13.05 -13.66
CA LYS A 26 -28.67 13.26 -12.66
C LYS A 26 -29.76 12.19 -12.68
N TYR A 27 -29.91 11.46 -13.79
CA TYR A 27 -30.90 10.39 -13.96
C TYR A 27 -30.32 8.98 -13.70
N GLY A 28 -29.02 8.88 -13.38
CA GLY A 28 -28.36 7.60 -13.13
C GLY A 28 -27.79 6.91 -14.38
N PHE A 29 -27.82 7.55 -15.55
CA PHE A 29 -27.20 7.02 -16.76
C PHE A 29 -25.72 7.40 -16.86
N ILE A 30 -24.93 6.51 -17.46
CA ILE A 30 -23.51 6.75 -17.71
C ILE A 30 -23.37 7.64 -18.95
N GLU A 31 -22.57 8.70 -18.82
CA GLU A 31 -22.21 9.61 -19.89
C GLU A 31 -20.69 9.63 -20.11
N THR A 32 -20.28 9.87 -21.35
CA THR A 32 -18.87 10.01 -21.76
C THR A 32 -18.70 11.36 -22.47
N PRO A 33 -17.56 12.06 -22.28
CA PRO A 33 -17.33 13.34 -22.94
C PRO A 33 -16.86 13.16 -24.39
N TYR A 34 -17.26 14.11 -25.24
CA TYR A 34 -16.89 14.21 -26.65
C TYR A 34 -16.65 15.68 -27.01
N ARG A 35 -15.78 15.94 -27.98
CA ARG A 35 -15.60 17.28 -28.56
C ARG A 35 -16.47 17.44 -29.80
N LYS A 36 -17.13 18.58 -29.93
CA LYS A 36 -17.97 18.87 -31.09
C LYS A 36 -17.09 19.15 -32.33
N VAL A 37 -17.54 18.72 -33.49
CA VAL A 37 -16.93 19.07 -34.79
C VAL A 37 -17.91 19.99 -35.53
N GLU A 38 -17.43 21.14 -36.00
CA GLU A 38 -18.21 22.08 -36.80
C GLU A 38 -17.47 22.33 -38.13
N ASP A 39 -18.14 22.09 -39.26
CA ASP A 39 -17.59 22.26 -40.61
C ASP A 39 -16.21 21.59 -40.82
N GLY A 40 -16.05 20.36 -40.29
CA GLY A 40 -14.81 19.58 -40.37
C GLY A 40 -13.68 20.08 -39.47
N LYS A 41 -13.96 21.01 -38.55
CA LYS A 41 -13.02 21.51 -37.53
C LYS A 41 -13.46 21.08 -36.13
N VAL A 42 -12.53 20.51 -35.37
CA VAL A 42 -12.73 20.15 -33.97
C VAL A 42 -12.81 21.41 -33.11
N ALA A 43 -13.93 21.60 -32.43
CA ALA A 43 -14.15 22.67 -31.47
C ALA A 43 -13.58 22.31 -30.08
N GLY A 44 -13.30 23.33 -29.26
CA GLY A 44 -12.80 23.14 -27.89
C GLY A 44 -13.87 22.74 -26.87
N ASP A 45 -15.15 22.87 -27.22
CA ASP A 45 -16.26 22.60 -26.30
C ASP A 45 -16.47 21.10 -26.12
N VAL A 46 -16.57 20.67 -24.85
CA VAL A 46 -16.76 19.28 -24.45
C VAL A 46 -18.22 19.02 -24.04
N PHE A 47 -18.86 18.08 -24.70
CA PHE A 47 -20.24 17.65 -24.44
C PHE A 47 -20.25 16.23 -23.92
N TYR A 48 -20.94 16.03 -22.80
CA TYR A 48 -21.18 14.69 -22.27
C TYR A 48 -22.46 14.15 -22.87
N MET A 49 -22.37 12.95 -23.44
CA MET A 49 -23.49 12.27 -24.06
C MET A 49 -23.75 10.94 -23.38
N SER A 50 -25.03 10.63 -23.21
CA SER A 50 -25.50 9.31 -22.81
C SER A 50 -25.48 8.34 -24.01
N ALA A 51 -25.51 7.04 -23.75
CA ALA A 51 -25.53 6.02 -24.82
C ALA A 51 -26.69 6.18 -25.83
N MET A 52 -27.85 6.70 -25.39
CA MET A 52 -29.01 6.93 -26.26
C MET A 52 -28.83 8.13 -27.20
N GLU A 53 -28.06 9.13 -26.77
CA GLU A 53 -27.73 10.31 -27.56
C GLU A 53 -26.59 10.01 -28.51
N GLU A 54 -25.57 9.30 -28.02
CA GLU A 54 -24.38 8.88 -28.78
C GLU A 54 -24.75 8.18 -30.09
N GLY A 55 -25.70 7.24 -30.05
CA GLY A 55 -26.10 6.45 -31.22
C GLY A 55 -26.67 7.25 -32.40
N ARG A 56 -27.03 8.52 -32.22
CA ARG A 56 -27.58 9.38 -33.28
C ARG A 56 -26.50 10.07 -34.11
N TYR A 57 -25.32 10.27 -33.53
CA TYR A 57 -24.25 11.09 -34.11
C TYR A 57 -23.15 10.24 -34.74
N VAL A 58 -22.38 10.86 -35.63
CA VAL A 58 -21.16 10.28 -36.21
C VAL A 58 -19.97 10.71 -35.36
N ILE A 59 -19.29 9.74 -34.75
CA ILE A 59 -18.20 10.01 -33.80
C ILE A 59 -16.87 9.49 -34.36
N ALA A 60 -15.89 10.38 -34.51
CA ALA A 60 -14.52 10.05 -34.90
C ALA A 60 -13.69 9.54 -33.71
N GLN A 61 -12.70 8.70 -34.02
CA GLN A 61 -11.74 8.20 -33.03
C GLN A 61 -10.80 9.32 -32.55
N ALA A 62 -10.28 9.19 -31.33
CA ALA A 62 -9.35 10.17 -30.76
C ALA A 62 -8.01 10.27 -31.52
N ASN A 63 -7.59 9.18 -32.16
CA ASN A 63 -6.32 9.05 -32.89
C ASN A 63 -6.39 9.55 -34.35
N ALA A 64 -7.47 10.20 -34.75
CA ALA A 64 -7.57 10.76 -36.09
C ALA A 64 -6.57 11.92 -36.25
N ASP A 65 -5.83 11.94 -37.35
CA ASP A 65 -4.82 12.96 -37.62
C ASP A 65 -5.47 14.33 -37.85
N LEU A 66 -5.04 15.32 -37.07
CA LEU A 66 -5.52 16.71 -37.12
C LEU A 66 -4.38 17.66 -37.51
N ASP A 67 -4.71 18.69 -38.29
CA ASP A 67 -3.80 19.79 -38.58
C ASP A 67 -3.67 20.77 -37.40
N LYS A 68 -2.74 21.73 -37.48
CA LYS A 68 -2.55 22.77 -36.45
C LYS A 68 -3.77 23.67 -36.24
N ASN A 69 -4.73 23.66 -37.16
CA ASN A 69 -5.97 24.43 -37.09
C ASN A 69 -7.16 23.59 -36.58
N GLY A 70 -6.95 22.31 -36.25
CA GLY A 70 -7.97 21.38 -35.76
C GLY A 70 -8.84 20.75 -36.84
N LYS A 71 -8.42 20.74 -38.12
CA LYS A 71 -9.09 20.05 -39.22
C LYS A 71 -8.51 18.66 -39.44
N PHE A 72 -9.35 17.73 -39.87
CA PHE A 72 -8.90 16.39 -40.26
C PHE A 72 -7.98 16.44 -41.49
N VAL A 73 -6.90 15.66 -41.45
CA VAL A 73 -5.92 15.58 -42.54
C VAL A 73 -6.41 14.66 -43.65
N ASP A 74 -7.06 13.55 -43.29
CA ASP A 74 -7.55 12.54 -44.23
C ASP A 74 -8.89 12.91 -44.86
N ASP A 75 -9.07 12.54 -46.13
CA ASP A 75 -10.33 12.74 -46.89
C ASP A 75 -11.47 11.84 -46.37
N LEU A 76 -11.13 10.69 -45.78
CA LEU A 76 -12.06 9.73 -45.19
C LEU A 76 -11.54 9.30 -43.82
N VAL A 77 -12.32 9.58 -42.78
CA VAL A 77 -11.99 9.28 -41.39
C VAL A 77 -12.81 8.10 -40.90
N SER A 78 -12.18 7.21 -40.12
CA SER A 78 -12.85 6.10 -39.44
C SER A 78 -13.68 6.61 -38.27
N CYS A 79 -14.98 6.42 -38.36
CA CYS A 79 -15.96 6.84 -37.36
C CYS A 79 -16.87 5.68 -36.94
N ARG A 80 -17.60 5.89 -35.86
CA ARG A 80 -18.69 5.01 -35.41
C ARG A 80 -20.04 5.72 -35.48
N LYS A 81 -21.08 5.00 -35.89
CA LYS A 81 -22.47 5.47 -35.88
C LYS A 81 -23.41 4.31 -35.54
N GLY A 82 -24.21 4.45 -34.49
CA GLY A 82 -25.20 3.44 -34.10
C GLY A 82 -24.62 2.05 -33.76
N GLY A 83 -23.33 1.96 -33.45
CA GLY A 83 -22.61 0.72 -33.17
C GLY A 83 -21.82 0.16 -34.36
N ASP A 84 -22.03 0.67 -35.57
CA ASP A 84 -21.29 0.26 -36.77
C ASP A 84 -20.09 1.17 -37.04
N PHE A 85 -19.03 0.60 -37.63
CA PHE A 85 -17.85 1.33 -38.10
C PHE A 85 -18.07 1.80 -39.55
N VAL A 86 -17.95 3.10 -39.78
CA VAL A 86 -18.19 3.75 -41.07
C VAL A 86 -17.04 4.69 -41.43
N MET A 87 -16.69 4.74 -42.71
CA MET A 87 -15.74 5.72 -43.24
C MET A 87 -16.53 6.90 -43.80
N VAL A 88 -16.24 8.10 -43.31
CA VAL A 88 -17.03 9.32 -43.59
C VAL A 88 -16.10 10.47 -43.87
N ARG A 89 -16.60 11.45 -44.63
CA ARG A 89 -15.83 12.66 -44.91
C ARG A 89 -15.82 13.56 -43.66
N PRO A 90 -14.77 14.37 -43.46
CA PRO A 90 -14.66 15.30 -42.33
C PRO A 90 -15.89 16.20 -42.09
N GLU A 91 -16.61 16.56 -43.17
CA GLU A 91 -17.82 17.39 -43.13
C GLU A 91 -19.04 16.69 -42.52
N ASP A 92 -19.06 15.34 -42.54
CA ASP A 92 -20.17 14.51 -42.06
C ASP A 92 -19.94 14.04 -40.60
N ILE A 93 -18.86 14.49 -39.95
CA ILE A 93 -18.49 14.13 -38.58
C ILE A 93 -19.11 15.14 -37.61
N ASP A 94 -19.85 14.65 -36.61
CA ASP A 94 -20.51 15.51 -35.62
C ASP A 94 -19.64 15.71 -34.37
N TYR A 95 -18.95 14.66 -33.93
CA TYR A 95 -18.15 14.66 -32.70
C TYR A 95 -16.86 13.84 -32.85
N ILE A 96 -15.92 14.05 -31.94
CA ILE A 96 -14.70 13.27 -31.79
C ILE A 96 -14.46 12.95 -30.31
N ASP A 97 -13.87 11.79 -30.06
CA ASP A 97 -13.39 11.40 -28.73
C ASP A 97 -12.43 12.44 -28.12
N VAL A 98 -12.45 12.60 -26.79
CA VAL A 98 -11.59 13.58 -26.10
C VAL A 98 -10.16 13.07 -25.98
N SER A 99 -10.02 11.80 -25.60
CA SER A 99 -8.73 11.15 -25.37
C SER A 99 -8.84 9.65 -25.61
N PRO A 100 -7.78 8.97 -26.11
CA PRO A 100 -7.78 7.52 -26.27
C PRO A 100 -7.96 6.78 -24.92
N LYS A 101 -7.51 7.41 -23.83
CA LYS A 101 -7.64 6.91 -22.45
C LYS A 101 -9.10 6.81 -21.97
N GLN A 102 -10.05 7.42 -22.67
CA GLN A 102 -11.46 7.44 -22.26
C GLN A 102 -12.15 6.07 -22.37
N LEU A 103 -11.59 5.15 -23.16
CA LEU A 103 -12.12 3.80 -23.36
C LEU A 103 -11.88 2.91 -22.13
N VAL A 104 -10.72 3.08 -21.50
CA VAL A 104 -10.19 2.18 -20.47
C VAL A 104 -10.44 2.71 -19.07
N SER A 105 -10.33 1.84 -18.08
CA SER A 105 -10.35 2.20 -16.66
C SER A 105 -9.00 2.74 -16.21
N VAL A 106 -8.99 3.33 -15.02
CA VAL A 106 -7.78 3.82 -14.36
C VAL A 106 -6.69 2.76 -14.25
N ALA A 107 -7.02 1.53 -13.81
CA ALA A 107 -6.02 0.47 -13.63
C ALA A 107 -5.45 -0.04 -14.97
N SER A 108 -6.29 -0.13 -15.99
CA SER A 108 -5.83 -0.49 -17.35
C SER A 108 -5.01 0.64 -17.96
N ALA A 109 -5.31 1.90 -17.59
CA ALA A 109 -4.60 3.06 -18.10
C ALA A 109 -3.19 3.24 -17.53
N LEU A 110 -2.80 2.48 -16.50
CA LEU A 110 -1.45 2.44 -15.93
C LEU A 110 -0.52 1.44 -16.64
N ILE A 111 -1.03 0.68 -17.61
CA ILE A 111 -0.25 -0.29 -18.38
C ILE A 111 0.33 0.44 -19.61
N PRO A 112 1.67 0.62 -19.70
CA PRO A 112 2.28 1.15 -20.90
C PRO A 112 2.17 0.13 -22.04
N PHE A 113 2.18 0.57 -23.29
CA PHE A 113 2.10 -0.31 -24.47
C PHE A 113 0.90 -1.29 -24.46
N LEU A 114 -0.22 -0.90 -23.84
CA LEU A 114 -1.42 -1.72 -23.72
C LEU A 114 -1.93 -2.19 -25.10
N GLU A 115 -1.75 -1.37 -26.13
CA GLU A 115 -2.10 -1.69 -27.52
C GLU A 115 -1.34 -2.88 -28.11
N ASN A 116 -0.24 -3.31 -27.48
CA ASN A 116 0.59 -4.45 -27.90
C ASN A 116 0.34 -5.72 -27.08
N ASP A 117 -0.64 -5.69 -26.17
CA ASP A 117 -1.02 -6.83 -25.34
C ASP A 117 -2.37 -7.41 -25.74
N ASP A 118 -2.48 -8.74 -25.72
CA ASP A 118 -3.78 -9.41 -25.79
C ASP A 118 -4.70 -8.97 -24.64
N ALA A 119 -5.99 -8.81 -24.94
CA ALA A 119 -6.98 -8.31 -23.99
C ALA A 119 -7.07 -9.16 -22.71
N ASN A 120 -6.87 -10.48 -22.78
CA ASN A 120 -6.88 -11.33 -21.59
C ASN A 120 -5.67 -11.08 -20.69
N ARG A 121 -4.52 -10.73 -21.28
CA ARG A 121 -3.31 -10.38 -20.54
C ARG A 121 -3.42 -9.01 -19.90
N ALA A 122 -3.98 -8.04 -20.62
CA ALA A 122 -4.33 -6.74 -20.08
C ALA A 122 -5.32 -6.85 -18.89
N LEU A 123 -6.34 -7.72 -19.00
CA LEU A 123 -7.29 -8.01 -17.92
C LEU A 123 -6.55 -8.56 -16.69
N MET A 124 -5.69 -9.57 -16.88
CA MET A 124 -4.85 -10.11 -15.82
C MET A 124 -3.94 -9.05 -15.20
N GLY A 125 -3.28 -8.22 -16.02
CA GLY A 125 -2.38 -7.16 -15.60
C GLY A 125 -3.06 -6.10 -14.73
N SER A 126 -4.22 -5.60 -15.16
CA SER A 126 -5.04 -4.65 -14.39
C SER A 126 -5.51 -5.25 -13.05
N ASN A 127 -5.89 -6.54 -13.05
CA ASN A 127 -6.29 -7.25 -11.83
C ASN A 127 -5.12 -7.46 -10.86
N MET A 128 -3.92 -7.78 -11.36
CA MET A 128 -2.75 -8.05 -10.54
C MET A 128 -2.15 -6.78 -9.93
N GLN A 129 -2.22 -5.64 -10.61
CA GLN A 129 -1.78 -4.36 -10.04
C GLN A 129 -2.52 -4.03 -8.74
N ARG A 130 -3.83 -4.33 -8.65
CA ARG A 130 -4.62 -4.14 -7.42
C ARG A 130 -4.21 -5.06 -6.26
N GLN A 131 -3.44 -6.09 -6.55
CA GLN A 131 -2.98 -7.10 -5.59
C GLN A 131 -1.55 -6.84 -5.11
N ALA A 132 -0.89 -5.81 -5.63
CA ALA A 132 0.47 -5.44 -5.26
C ALA A 132 0.54 -4.96 -3.81
N VAL A 133 1.55 -5.43 -3.08
CA VAL A 133 1.78 -5.06 -1.68
C VAL A 133 2.72 -3.86 -1.61
N PRO A 134 2.45 -2.86 -0.75
CA PRO A 134 3.39 -1.78 -0.50
C PRO A 134 4.76 -2.28 -0.04
N LEU A 135 5.81 -1.77 -0.69
CA LEU A 135 7.21 -2.08 -0.42
C LEU A 135 7.81 -1.02 0.50
N ILE A 136 8.78 -1.40 1.34
CA ILE A 136 9.50 -0.47 2.23
C ILE A 136 10.13 0.70 1.44
N LYS A 137 10.71 0.36 0.29
CA LYS A 137 11.26 1.29 -0.69
C LYS A 137 10.47 1.10 -1.98
N ALA A 138 9.43 1.89 -2.18
CA ALA A 138 8.76 1.97 -3.48
C ALA A 138 9.65 2.77 -4.46
N GLU A 139 9.46 2.57 -5.77
CA GLU A 139 10.06 3.41 -6.80
C GLU A 139 9.04 3.68 -7.90
N ALA A 140 8.98 4.92 -8.38
CA ALA A 140 8.18 5.27 -9.53
C ALA A 140 8.60 4.44 -10.76
N PRO A 141 7.65 4.04 -11.62
CA PRO A 141 7.98 3.30 -12.84
C PRO A 141 8.80 4.19 -13.79
N LEU A 142 9.92 3.65 -14.32
CA LEU A 142 10.69 4.35 -15.36
C LEU A 142 9.90 4.51 -16.67
N VAL A 143 8.99 3.56 -16.94
CA VAL A 143 8.08 3.59 -18.07
C VAL A 143 6.65 3.68 -17.53
N GLY A 144 6.10 4.88 -17.42
CA GLY A 144 4.73 5.15 -16.96
C GLY A 144 3.78 5.46 -18.09
N THR A 145 2.57 5.93 -17.77
CA THR A 145 1.59 6.43 -18.76
C THR A 145 1.15 7.88 -18.51
N GLY A 146 1.65 8.48 -17.42
CA GLY A 146 1.24 9.78 -16.89
C GLY A 146 -0.07 9.73 -16.10
N MET A 147 -0.61 8.54 -15.85
CA MET A 147 -1.77 8.34 -14.97
C MET A 147 -1.37 8.16 -13.50
N GLU A 148 -0.08 7.94 -13.23
CA GLU A 148 0.48 7.67 -11.91
C GLU A 148 0.23 8.84 -10.94
N ALA A 149 0.63 10.06 -11.29
CA ALA A 149 0.40 11.26 -10.47
C ALA A 149 -1.08 11.56 -10.18
N PRO A 150 -2.01 11.57 -11.17
CA PRO A 150 -3.43 11.72 -10.89
C PRO A 150 -3.97 10.67 -9.93
N VAL A 151 -3.59 9.40 -10.11
CA VAL A 151 -4.08 8.30 -9.26
C VAL A 151 -3.57 8.42 -7.83
N ALA A 152 -2.29 8.72 -7.64
CA ALA A 152 -1.72 8.93 -6.32
C ALA A 152 -2.43 10.09 -5.59
N ARG A 153 -2.60 11.23 -6.27
CA ARG A 153 -3.25 12.43 -5.74
C ARG A 153 -4.71 12.22 -5.36
N ASP A 154 -5.49 11.63 -6.26
CA ASP A 154 -6.95 11.48 -6.09
C ASP A 154 -7.31 10.31 -5.15
N SER A 155 -6.38 9.37 -4.92
CA SER A 155 -6.59 8.26 -3.97
C SER A 155 -6.69 8.70 -2.50
N GLY A 156 -6.14 9.87 -2.15
CA GLY A 156 -5.97 10.31 -0.77
C GLY A 156 -4.89 9.57 0.01
N ALA A 157 -4.10 8.72 -0.65
CA ALA A 157 -2.92 8.08 -0.04
C ALA A 157 -1.81 9.10 0.21
N THR A 158 -1.58 10.00 -0.76
CA THR A 158 -0.70 11.15 -0.63
C THR A 158 -1.43 12.31 0.04
N ILE A 159 -0.69 13.17 0.75
CA ILE A 159 -1.27 14.41 1.28
C ILE A 159 -0.96 15.55 0.31
N THR A 160 -2.02 16.25 -0.09
CA THR A 160 -1.93 17.44 -0.94
C THR A 160 -2.12 18.73 -0.15
N ALA A 161 -1.43 19.79 -0.57
CA ALA A 161 -1.58 21.12 -0.01
C ALA A 161 -2.97 21.69 -0.36
N ARG A 162 -3.75 22.04 0.67
CA ARG A 162 -5.09 22.65 0.51
C ARG A 162 -5.02 24.08 -0.01
N ARG A 163 -3.96 24.80 0.39
CA ARG A 163 -3.68 26.20 0.08
C ARG A 163 -2.21 26.36 -0.24
N GLY A 164 -1.89 27.33 -1.10
CA GLY A 164 -0.53 27.74 -1.36
C GLY A 164 0.08 28.43 -0.14
N GLY A 165 1.38 28.22 0.08
CA GLY A 165 2.06 28.74 1.26
C GLY A 165 3.51 28.34 1.38
N THR A 166 4.12 28.66 2.51
CA THR A 166 5.51 28.30 2.84
C THR A 166 5.54 27.29 3.97
N VAL A 167 6.39 26.27 3.86
CA VAL A 167 6.53 25.24 4.91
C VAL A 167 7.33 25.80 6.09
N ASP A 168 6.70 25.92 7.27
CA ASP A 168 7.32 26.48 8.48
C ASP A 168 7.97 25.39 9.34
N GLN A 169 7.31 24.24 9.50
CA GLN A 169 7.83 23.13 10.29
C GLN A 169 7.49 21.77 9.66
N ILE A 170 8.47 20.86 9.71
CA ILE A 170 8.31 19.47 9.34
C ILE A 170 8.74 18.60 10.52
N ASP A 171 7.87 17.67 10.88
CA ASP A 171 8.18 16.53 11.74
C ASP A 171 7.88 15.26 10.94
N ALA A 172 8.41 14.11 11.38
CA ALA A 172 7.99 12.84 10.84
C ALA A 172 6.47 12.68 10.96
N THR A 173 5.82 13.18 12.02
CA THR A 173 4.38 12.95 12.26
C THR A 173 3.45 14.02 11.69
N ARG A 174 3.96 15.19 11.31
CA ARG A 174 3.12 16.30 10.84
C ARG A 174 3.90 17.32 10.01
N ILE A 175 3.19 18.04 9.15
CA ILE A 175 3.69 19.14 8.33
C ILE A 175 2.87 20.38 8.64
N VAL A 176 3.52 21.51 8.88
CA VAL A 176 2.89 22.79 9.17
C VAL A 176 3.20 23.76 8.04
N ILE A 177 2.15 24.23 7.37
CA ILE A 177 2.25 25.15 6.24
C ILE A 177 1.60 26.47 6.61
N HIS A 178 2.35 27.55 6.46
CA HIS A 178 1.84 28.90 6.59
C HIS A 178 1.22 29.32 5.27
N ALA A 179 -0.11 29.46 5.25
CA ALA A 179 -0.85 29.81 4.04
C ALA A 179 -0.60 31.26 3.64
N ASP A 180 -0.57 31.53 2.33
CA ASP A 180 -0.44 32.89 1.80
C ASP A 180 -1.72 33.70 2.13
N GLU A 181 -1.56 34.98 2.46
CA GLU A 181 -2.69 35.84 2.90
C GLU A 181 -3.78 35.97 1.82
N SER A 182 -3.43 35.85 0.54
CA SER A 182 -4.36 35.91 -0.60
C SER A 182 -5.35 34.76 -0.66
N GLU A 183 -5.03 33.61 -0.06
CA GLU A 183 -5.89 32.42 -0.02
C GLU A 183 -6.57 32.22 1.34
N SER A 184 -6.31 33.11 2.30
CA SER A 184 -6.90 33.05 3.64
C SER A 184 -8.22 33.83 3.71
N THR A 185 -9.32 33.13 4.03
CA THR A 185 -10.58 33.78 4.42
C THR A 185 -10.41 34.43 5.79
N SER A 186 -11.08 35.56 6.06
CA SER A 186 -10.92 36.34 7.30
C SER A 186 -11.22 35.57 8.60
N SER A 187 -11.87 34.41 8.51
CA SER A 187 -12.23 33.52 9.62
C SER A 187 -11.30 32.30 9.79
N ASP A 188 -10.37 32.05 8.86
CA ASP A 188 -9.51 30.88 8.92
C ASP A 188 -8.19 31.17 9.64
N THR A 189 -7.77 30.21 10.44
CA THR A 189 -6.41 30.15 10.97
C THR A 189 -5.47 30.12 9.77
N GLY A 190 -4.58 31.11 9.63
CA GLY A 190 -3.65 31.27 8.49
C GLY A 190 -2.61 30.15 8.35
N VAL A 191 -2.84 29.00 8.99
CA VAL A 191 -1.97 27.83 9.01
C VAL A 191 -2.78 26.57 8.80
N ASP A 192 -2.22 25.68 7.99
CA ASP A 192 -2.69 24.33 7.79
C ASP A 192 -1.73 23.34 8.45
N ILE A 193 -2.27 22.49 9.33
CA ILE A 193 -1.55 21.38 9.95
C ILE A 193 -2.01 20.08 9.31
N TYR A 194 -1.05 19.35 8.74
CA TYR A 194 -1.26 18.06 8.10
C TYR A 194 -0.66 16.97 8.97
N TYR A 195 -1.49 16.06 9.48
CA TYR A 195 -1.05 14.92 10.27
C TYR A 195 -0.74 13.73 9.35
N LEU A 196 0.43 13.13 9.53
CA LEU A 196 0.88 11.99 8.74
C LEU A 196 0.51 10.68 9.46
N ASN A 197 -0.04 9.74 8.71
CA ASN A 197 -0.27 8.38 9.19
C ASN A 197 1.06 7.62 9.29
N LYS A 198 1.32 7.01 10.44
CA LYS A 198 2.56 6.25 10.70
C LYS A 198 2.27 4.83 11.11
N PHE A 199 2.80 3.89 10.32
CA PHE A 199 2.79 2.45 10.60
C PHE A 199 1.41 1.95 11.07
N GLN A 200 0.35 2.37 10.38
CA GLN A 200 -1.00 1.92 10.68
C GLN A 200 -1.34 0.66 9.89
N ARG A 201 -2.17 -0.20 10.47
CA ARG A 201 -2.68 -1.40 9.80
C ARG A 201 -3.70 -1.02 8.73
N SER A 202 -3.56 -1.61 7.54
CA SER A 202 -4.60 -1.64 6.51
C SER A 202 -5.53 -2.85 6.67
N ASN A 203 -6.66 -2.86 5.96
CA ASN A 203 -7.62 -3.97 5.99
C ASN A 203 -7.00 -5.32 5.58
N GLN A 204 -6.03 -5.31 4.65
CA GLN A 204 -5.31 -6.49 4.18
C GLN A 204 -4.03 -6.79 4.97
N ASN A 205 -3.91 -6.26 6.18
CA ASN A 205 -2.73 -6.41 7.05
C ASN A 205 -1.42 -5.86 6.45
N THR A 206 -1.48 -5.06 5.38
CA THR A 206 -0.32 -4.27 4.90
C THR A 206 -0.16 -3.01 5.77
N TYR A 207 0.95 -2.29 5.60
CA TYR A 207 1.23 -1.08 6.37
C TYR A 207 0.86 0.20 5.60
N LEU A 208 0.28 1.16 6.33
CA LEU A 208 0.03 2.53 5.89
C LEU A 208 1.07 3.43 6.56
N HIS A 209 1.91 4.07 5.76
CA HIS A 209 2.94 4.96 6.25
C HIS A 209 3.15 6.10 5.26
N GLN A 210 3.05 7.33 5.76
CA GLN A 210 3.27 8.53 4.97
C GLN A 210 4.61 9.16 5.29
N LYS A 211 5.32 9.71 4.30
CA LYS A 211 6.62 10.37 4.44
C LYS A 211 6.54 11.81 3.92
N PRO A 212 7.06 12.81 4.65
CA PRO A 212 7.13 14.17 4.12
C PRO A 212 8.08 14.22 2.92
N LEU A 213 7.70 14.96 1.88
CA LEU A 213 8.52 15.20 0.67
C LEU A 213 9.21 16.57 0.71
N VAL A 214 8.49 17.58 1.17
CA VAL A 214 8.96 18.97 1.24
C VAL A 214 10.05 19.16 2.29
N LYS A 215 10.81 20.24 2.17
CA LYS A 215 11.80 20.73 3.14
C LYS A 215 11.30 22.02 3.79
N VAL A 216 11.87 22.37 4.95
CA VAL A 216 11.51 23.60 5.66
C VAL A 216 11.98 24.80 4.84
N GLY A 217 11.06 25.73 4.55
CA GLY A 217 11.30 26.89 3.70
C GLY A 217 10.83 26.73 2.26
N ASP A 218 10.44 25.53 1.84
CA ASP A 218 9.91 25.30 0.49
C ASP A 218 8.57 26.04 0.30
N ARG A 219 8.36 26.53 -0.91
CA ARG A 219 7.10 27.14 -1.33
C ARG A 219 6.26 26.09 -2.04
N VAL A 220 5.02 25.92 -1.60
CA VAL A 220 4.08 24.97 -2.17
C VAL A 220 2.88 25.69 -2.79
N GLU A 221 2.37 25.16 -3.89
CA GLU A 221 1.13 25.61 -4.51
C GLU A 221 -0.04 24.75 -4.08
N LYS A 222 -1.25 25.27 -4.31
CA LYS A 222 -2.48 24.52 -4.04
C LYS A 222 -2.55 23.28 -4.92
N GLY A 223 -2.64 22.11 -4.29
CA GLY A 223 -2.74 20.82 -4.96
C GLY A 223 -1.42 20.08 -5.12
N ASP A 224 -0.30 20.67 -4.66
CA ASP A 224 1.00 20.00 -4.64
C ASP A 224 1.03 18.87 -3.61
N THR A 225 1.76 17.80 -3.93
CA THR A 225 1.95 16.66 -3.03
C THR A 225 3.02 16.97 -2.01
N ILE A 226 2.63 17.11 -0.75
CA ILE A 226 3.53 17.47 0.37
C ILE A 226 4.05 16.25 1.14
N ALA A 227 3.32 15.13 1.08
CA ALA A 227 3.73 13.88 1.68
C ALA A 227 3.30 12.69 0.81
N ASP A 228 4.24 11.77 0.63
CA ASP A 228 3.99 10.48 -0.01
C ASP A 228 3.26 9.53 0.93
N GLY A 229 2.51 8.62 0.34
CA GLY A 229 1.78 7.54 0.99
C GLY A 229 2.44 6.17 0.80
N PRO A 230 1.72 5.09 1.15
CA PRO A 230 2.14 3.74 0.78
C PRO A 230 2.09 3.59 -0.74
N SER A 231 3.14 2.98 -1.31
CA SER A 231 3.26 2.78 -2.76
C SER A 231 3.18 4.06 -3.58
N THR A 232 3.76 5.17 -3.10
CA THR A 232 3.98 6.37 -3.90
C THR A 232 5.43 6.84 -3.76
N ASP A 233 5.91 7.55 -4.79
CA ASP A 233 7.26 8.08 -4.87
C ASP A 233 7.22 9.43 -5.61
N LEU A 234 7.59 10.51 -4.91
CA LEU A 234 7.54 11.89 -5.41
C LEU A 234 6.17 12.30 -5.97
N GLY A 235 5.09 11.77 -5.38
CA GLY A 235 3.72 12.04 -5.82
C GLY A 235 3.23 11.19 -7.00
N ASP A 236 4.05 10.29 -7.54
CA ASP A 236 3.64 9.27 -8.51
C ASP A 236 3.26 7.96 -7.81
N LEU A 237 2.36 7.19 -8.45
CA LEU A 237 2.00 5.86 -7.99
C LEU A 237 3.16 4.87 -8.26
N ALA A 238 3.68 4.29 -7.17
CA ALA A 238 4.82 3.39 -7.16
C ALA A 238 4.44 2.04 -6.51
N LEU A 239 3.75 1.17 -7.26
CA LEU A 239 3.28 -0.13 -6.77
C LEU A 239 4.38 -1.20 -6.61
N GLY A 240 5.55 -0.98 -7.20
CA GLY A 240 6.60 -1.97 -7.37
C GLY A 240 8.00 -1.35 -7.50
N ARG A 241 8.87 -2.04 -8.24
CA ARG A 241 10.26 -1.61 -8.48
C ARG A 241 10.68 -1.91 -9.92
N ASN A 242 11.48 -1.02 -10.50
CA ASN A 242 12.19 -1.27 -11.75
C ASN A 242 13.35 -2.24 -11.45
N VAL A 243 13.44 -3.34 -12.19
CA VAL A 243 14.48 -4.36 -12.01
C VAL A 243 15.12 -4.74 -13.33
N LEU A 244 16.42 -5.02 -13.30
CA LEU A 244 17.15 -5.45 -14.49
C LEU A 244 16.80 -6.91 -14.82
N VAL A 245 16.15 -7.12 -15.96
CA VAL A 245 15.70 -8.42 -16.44
C VAL A 245 16.48 -8.88 -17.65
N ALA A 246 16.70 -10.19 -17.75
CA ALA A 246 17.12 -10.86 -18.98
C ALA A 246 16.09 -11.91 -19.41
N PHE A 247 15.75 -11.92 -20.71
CA PHE A 247 14.85 -12.93 -21.29
C PHE A 247 15.64 -14.10 -21.88
N MET A 248 15.94 -15.10 -21.05
CA MET A 248 16.65 -16.31 -21.48
C MET A 248 16.28 -17.52 -20.60
N PRO A 249 16.33 -18.76 -21.13
CA PRO A 249 16.21 -19.95 -20.29
C PRO A 249 17.42 -20.08 -19.36
N TRP A 250 17.19 -20.47 -18.11
CA TRP A 250 18.26 -20.68 -17.13
C TRP A 250 18.13 -22.02 -16.41
N ASN A 251 18.79 -23.07 -16.94
CA ASN A 251 18.91 -24.39 -16.29
C ASN A 251 17.59 -24.99 -15.75
N GLY A 252 16.45 -24.65 -16.36
CA GLY A 252 15.11 -25.08 -15.92
C GLY A 252 14.55 -24.34 -14.69
N TYR A 253 15.28 -23.40 -14.08
CA TYR A 253 14.78 -22.66 -12.91
C TYR A 253 13.66 -21.68 -13.26
N ASN A 254 13.61 -21.18 -14.50
CA ASN A 254 12.51 -20.38 -15.01
C ASN A 254 11.56 -21.20 -15.91
N PHE A 255 11.40 -22.50 -15.63
CA PHE A 255 10.44 -23.36 -16.34
C PHE A 255 8.99 -22.91 -16.11
N GLU A 256 8.17 -23.04 -17.15
CA GLU A 256 6.83 -22.44 -17.23
C GLU A 256 6.85 -20.93 -16.90
N ASP A 257 6.26 -20.57 -15.76
CA ASP A 257 6.12 -19.21 -15.25
C ASP A 257 6.99 -18.97 -14.03
N SER A 258 7.96 -19.84 -13.78
CA SER A 258 8.87 -19.68 -12.67
C SER A 258 9.80 -18.49 -12.91
N ILE A 259 10.10 -17.75 -11.85
CA ILE A 259 10.98 -16.59 -11.87
C ILE A 259 12.24 -16.93 -11.08
N LEU A 260 13.39 -16.69 -11.70
CA LEU A 260 14.69 -16.74 -11.05
C LEU A 260 15.07 -15.35 -10.56
N ILE A 261 15.49 -15.22 -9.30
CA ILE A 261 15.91 -13.94 -8.74
C ILE A 261 17.35 -13.99 -8.24
N SER A 262 18.05 -12.87 -8.32
CA SER A 262 19.36 -12.66 -7.71
C SER A 262 19.25 -12.48 -6.19
N GLU A 263 20.22 -13.00 -5.44
CA GLU A 263 20.40 -12.75 -4.02
C GLU A 263 20.52 -11.25 -3.70
N ARG A 264 21.05 -10.45 -4.64
CA ARG A 264 21.14 -8.99 -4.51
C ARG A 264 19.79 -8.36 -4.17
N ILE A 265 18.72 -8.78 -4.84
CA ILE A 265 17.36 -8.25 -4.61
C ILE A 265 16.92 -8.45 -3.16
N VAL A 266 17.25 -9.61 -2.59
CA VAL A 266 16.88 -9.98 -1.21
C VAL A 266 17.77 -9.26 -0.21
N LYS A 267 19.07 -9.15 -0.52
CA LYS A 267 20.06 -8.46 0.31
C LYS A 267 19.79 -6.96 0.42
N ASP A 268 19.43 -6.31 -0.68
CA ASP A 268 19.17 -4.87 -0.75
C ASP A 268 17.74 -4.48 -0.27
N ASP A 269 16.95 -5.48 0.17
CA ASP A 269 15.56 -5.35 0.62
C ASP A 269 14.64 -4.68 -0.42
N VAL A 270 14.85 -4.98 -1.71
CA VAL A 270 14.16 -4.32 -2.84
C VAL A 270 12.64 -4.56 -2.80
N PHE A 271 12.22 -5.79 -2.52
CA PHE A 271 10.81 -6.20 -2.45
C PHE A 271 10.37 -6.61 -1.04
N THR A 272 11.06 -6.11 -0.02
CA THR A 272 10.66 -6.36 1.37
C THR A 272 9.41 -5.55 1.69
N SER A 273 8.38 -6.21 2.22
CA SER A 273 7.10 -5.61 2.61
C SER A 273 6.92 -5.67 4.13
N ILE A 274 6.18 -4.71 4.70
CA ILE A 274 5.80 -4.72 6.12
C ILE A 274 4.33 -5.12 6.22
N HIS A 275 4.07 -6.10 7.06
CA HIS A 275 2.72 -6.52 7.41
C HIS A 275 2.47 -6.21 8.88
N ILE A 276 1.29 -5.69 9.18
CA ILE A 276 0.87 -5.40 10.55
C ILE A 276 -0.31 -6.31 10.84
N GLU A 277 -0.05 -7.31 11.67
CA GLU A 277 -1.06 -8.27 12.11
C GLU A 277 -1.63 -7.82 13.45
N GLU A 278 -2.96 -7.90 13.57
CA GLU A 278 -3.68 -7.55 14.78
C GLU A 278 -4.11 -8.83 15.48
N PHE A 279 -3.68 -8.99 16.72
CA PHE A 279 -4.13 -10.06 17.61
C PHE A 279 -4.93 -9.44 18.74
N GLU A 280 -6.11 -10.01 19.03
CA GLU A 280 -6.96 -9.52 20.10
C GLU A 280 -7.30 -10.64 21.10
N VAL A 281 -7.38 -10.25 22.37
CA VAL A 281 -7.88 -11.11 23.44
C VAL A 281 -8.87 -10.34 24.30
N MET A 282 -9.92 -11.04 24.71
CA MET A 282 -10.99 -10.50 25.55
C MET A 282 -11.00 -11.25 26.88
N ALA A 283 -11.05 -10.49 27.97
CA ALA A 283 -11.32 -10.99 29.31
C ALA A 283 -12.82 -10.89 29.58
N ARG A 284 -13.45 -12.04 29.81
CA ARG A 284 -14.90 -12.15 29.97
C ARG A 284 -15.30 -12.48 31.40
N ASP A 285 -16.47 -12.02 31.79
CA ASP A 285 -17.14 -12.49 33.00
C ASP A 285 -17.85 -13.82 32.70
N THR A 286 -17.36 -14.90 33.30
CA THR A 286 -17.92 -16.23 33.11
C THR A 286 -18.75 -16.65 34.33
N LYS A 287 -19.58 -17.68 34.18
CA LYS A 287 -20.37 -18.21 35.31
C LYS A 287 -19.51 -18.74 36.47
N LEU A 288 -18.26 -19.12 36.20
CA LEU A 288 -17.32 -19.66 37.19
C LEU A 288 -16.48 -18.55 37.86
N GLY A 289 -16.52 -17.33 37.34
CA GLY A 289 -15.72 -16.20 37.79
C GLY A 289 -15.26 -15.33 36.63
N GLN A 290 -14.64 -14.20 36.98
CA GLN A 290 -14.09 -13.28 36.00
C GLN A 290 -12.76 -13.81 35.46
N GLU A 291 -12.58 -13.74 34.14
CA GLU A 291 -11.26 -13.93 33.54
C GLU A 291 -10.39 -12.70 33.82
N GLU A 292 -9.13 -12.93 34.16
CA GLU A 292 -8.19 -11.87 34.50
C GLU A 292 -7.03 -11.84 33.49
N ILE A 293 -6.56 -10.63 33.21
CA ILE A 293 -5.32 -10.39 32.46
C ILE A 293 -4.23 -10.16 33.49
N THR A 294 -3.29 -11.09 33.61
CA THR A 294 -2.26 -11.09 34.63
C THR A 294 -0.98 -11.74 34.13
N ARG A 295 0.14 -11.38 34.74
CA ARG A 295 1.45 -12.02 34.53
C ARG A 295 1.57 -13.36 35.26
N ASP A 296 0.74 -13.61 36.27
CA ASP A 296 0.75 -14.86 37.05
C ASP A 296 0.03 -15.99 36.31
N ILE A 297 0.77 -16.70 35.45
CA ILE A 297 0.24 -17.77 34.58
C ILE A 297 0.70 -19.13 35.11
N PRO A 298 -0.19 -20.12 35.31
CA PRO A 298 0.19 -21.42 35.83
C PRO A 298 1.08 -22.19 34.86
N ASN A 299 2.10 -22.87 35.39
CA ASN A 299 3.01 -23.76 34.65
C ASN A 299 3.85 -23.08 33.55
N VAL A 300 4.07 -21.76 33.64
CA VAL A 300 4.93 -21.01 32.72
C VAL A 300 6.19 -20.55 33.46
N GLY A 301 7.36 -20.78 32.86
CA GLY A 301 8.66 -20.36 33.43
C GLY A 301 8.92 -18.86 33.28
N GLU A 302 9.80 -18.29 34.11
CA GLU A 302 10.13 -16.86 34.08
C GLU A 302 10.69 -16.37 32.73
N GLU A 303 11.36 -17.24 31.99
CA GLU A 303 11.93 -16.92 30.67
C GLU A 303 10.85 -16.51 29.66
N ALA A 304 9.71 -17.22 29.65
CA ALA A 304 8.58 -16.90 28.78
C ALA A 304 7.83 -15.61 29.20
N LEU A 305 8.02 -15.17 30.45
CA LEU A 305 7.43 -13.95 31.00
C LEU A 305 8.36 -12.73 30.89
N LYS A 306 9.56 -12.89 30.29
CA LYS A 306 10.57 -11.82 30.19
C LYS A 306 10.07 -10.60 29.41
N ASN A 307 9.31 -10.83 28.35
CA ASN A 307 8.84 -9.79 27.42
C ASN A 307 7.54 -9.11 27.89
N MET A 308 7.03 -9.47 29.07
CA MET A 308 5.75 -8.99 29.60
C MET A 308 5.94 -7.98 30.74
N ASP A 309 5.03 -7.02 30.80
CA ASP A 309 4.94 -6.07 31.90
C ASP A 309 4.25 -6.67 33.14
N GLU A 310 4.20 -5.89 34.22
CA GLU A 310 3.57 -6.30 35.49
C GLU A 310 2.06 -6.58 35.34
N ALA A 311 1.40 -5.97 34.34
CA ALA A 311 -0.02 -6.20 34.04
C ALA A 311 -0.25 -7.45 33.18
N GLY A 312 0.81 -8.16 32.77
CA GLY A 312 0.71 -9.35 31.92
C GLY A 312 0.52 -9.04 30.43
N ILE A 313 1.03 -7.91 29.95
CA ILE A 313 0.95 -7.47 28.55
C ILE A 313 2.36 -7.29 27.98
N VAL A 314 2.59 -7.70 26.73
CA VAL A 314 3.89 -7.56 26.08
C VAL A 314 4.33 -6.09 25.93
N TYR A 315 5.64 -5.83 26.09
CA TYR A 315 6.22 -4.51 25.86
C TYR A 315 6.19 -4.10 24.38
N ILE A 316 5.94 -2.80 24.14
CA ILE A 316 6.10 -2.20 22.81
C ILE A 316 7.60 -2.18 22.48
N GLY A 317 7.95 -2.67 21.29
CA GLY A 317 9.33 -2.83 20.83
C GLY A 317 9.95 -4.20 21.13
N ALA A 318 9.25 -5.10 21.83
CA ALA A 318 9.71 -6.47 22.00
C ALA A 318 9.68 -7.23 20.66
N GLU A 319 10.75 -7.98 20.39
CA GLU A 319 10.77 -8.98 19.33
C GLU A 319 10.17 -10.28 19.86
N VAL A 320 9.22 -10.82 19.12
CA VAL A 320 8.44 -12.01 19.52
C VAL A 320 8.53 -13.09 18.45
N GLU A 321 8.67 -14.32 18.93
CA GLU A 321 8.72 -15.53 18.11
C GLU A 321 7.42 -16.36 18.26
N PRO A 322 7.15 -17.27 17.32
CA PRO A 322 6.03 -18.21 17.44
C PRO A 322 5.98 -18.93 18.78
N GLY A 323 4.83 -18.85 19.46
CA GLY A 323 4.61 -19.47 20.77
C GLY A 323 4.79 -18.54 21.97
N ASP A 324 5.41 -17.38 21.79
CA ASP A 324 5.55 -16.35 22.81
C ASP A 324 4.19 -15.83 23.29
N ILE A 325 4.09 -15.50 24.57
CA ILE A 325 2.87 -14.99 25.19
C ILE A 325 2.80 -13.47 24.96
N LEU A 326 1.79 -13.02 24.22
CA LEU A 326 1.53 -11.60 23.96
C LEU A 326 0.73 -10.96 25.10
N VAL A 327 -0.26 -11.69 25.61
CA VAL A 327 -1.13 -11.23 26.70
C VAL A 327 -1.46 -12.42 27.58
N GLY A 328 -1.08 -12.34 28.85
CA GLY A 328 -1.40 -13.34 29.87
C GLY A 328 -2.87 -13.30 30.21
N LYS A 329 -3.56 -14.44 30.09
CA LYS A 329 -4.97 -14.56 30.46
C LYS A 329 -5.20 -15.85 31.22
N VAL A 330 -5.89 -15.72 32.35
CA VAL A 330 -6.28 -16.85 33.19
C VAL A 330 -7.80 -16.95 33.25
N THR A 331 -8.31 -18.16 33.04
CA THR A 331 -9.75 -18.46 33.15
C THR A 331 -10.00 -19.34 34.37
N PRO A 332 -10.93 -18.97 35.27
CA PRO A 332 -11.34 -19.84 36.38
C PRO A 332 -11.84 -21.20 35.86
N LYS A 333 -11.30 -22.28 36.44
CA LYS A 333 -11.64 -23.66 36.08
C LYS A 333 -12.37 -24.33 37.25
N GLY A 334 -13.47 -25.01 36.96
CA GLY A 334 -14.12 -25.86 37.96
C GLY A 334 -13.29 -27.11 38.29
N GLU A 335 -13.48 -27.67 39.49
CA GLU A 335 -12.83 -28.92 39.88
C GLU A 335 -13.27 -30.07 38.96
N SER A 336 -12.33 -30.59 38.16
CA SER A 336 -12.52 -31.78 37.35
C SER A 336 -12.12 -33.03 38.16
N PRO A 337 -12.91 -34.13 38.12
CA PRO A 337 -12.54 -35.36 38.81
C PRO A 337 -11.24 -35.91 38.21
N MET A 338 -10.22 -36.06 39.06
CA MET A 338 -8.89 -36.53 38.66
C MET A 338 -8.80 -38.05 38.69
N THR A 339 -8.03 -38.58 37.75
CA THR A 339 -7.68 -40.01 37.70
C THR A 339 -6.83 -40.41 38.92
N PRO A 340 -6.85 -41.68 39.36
CA PRO A 340 -5.98 -42.16 40.44
C PRO A 340 -4.49 -41.84 40.23
N GLU A 341 -4.03 -41.91 38.98
CA GLU A 341 -2.66 -41.64 38.55
C GLU A 341 -2.29 -40.16 38.75
N GLU A 342 -3.15 -39.23 38.31
CA GLU A 342 -2.95 -37.79 38.52
C GLU A 342 -2.98 -37.43 40.01
N LYS A 343 -3.87 -38.07 40.78
CA LYS A 343 -3.92 -37.88 42.25
C LYS A 343 -2.63 -38.34 42.92
N LEU A 344 -2.09 -39.48 42.50
CA LEU A 344 -0.81 -39.99 43.02
C LEU A 344 0.35 -39.05 42.65
N LEU A 345 0.44 -38.62 41.40
CA LEU A 345 1.48 -37.68 40.96
C LEU A 345 1.48 -36.40 41.79
N ARG A 346 0.31 -35.80 42.01
CA ARG A 346 0.19 -34.61 42.86
C ARG A 346 0.54 -34.87 44.32
N ALA A 347 0.18 -36.03 44.85
CA ALA A 347 0.56 -36.40 46.21
C ALA A 347 2.09 -36.55 46.35
N ILE A 348 2.78 -37.01 45.30
CA ILE A 348 4.24 -37.16 45.27
C ILE A 348 4.95 -35.80 45.13
N PHE A 349 4.54 -34.97 44.17
CA PHE A 349 5.21 -33.70 43.84
C PHE A 349 4.72 -32.52 44.67
N GLY A 350 3.62 -32.67 45.41
CA GLY A 350 3.04 -31.58 46.22
C GLY A 350 2.49 -30.42 45.38
N GLU A 351 2.31 -30.61 44.07
CA GLU A 351 1.74 -29.60 43.18
C GLU A 351 0.29 -29.32 43.57
N LYS A 352 0.01 -28.07 43.95
CA LYS A 352 -1.36 -27.62 44.21
C LYS A 352 -2.16 -27.64 42.92
N ALA A 353 -3.44 -28.00 43.01
CA ALA A 353 -4.37 -27.77 41.93
C ALA A 353 -4.36 -26.27 41.62
N SER A 354 -4.02 -25.89 40.39
CA SER A 354 -4.33 -24.55 39.92
C SER A 354 -5.82 -24.51 39.60
N ASP A 355 -6.55 -23.64 40.30
CA ASP A 355 -7.98 -23.39 40.07
C ASP A 355 -8.22 -22.56 38.81
N VAL A 356 -7.14 -22.22 38.09
CA VAL A 356 -7.16 -21.43 36.86
C VAL A 356 -6.51 -22.18 35.71
N ARG A 357 -6.97 -21.89 34.50
CA ARG A 357 -6.43 -22.42 33.24
C ARG A 357 -5.77 -21.29 32.46
N ASP A 358 -4.59 -21.58 31.90
CA ASP A 358 -3.95 -20.71 30.91
C ASP A 358 -4.81 -20.65 29.63
N THR A 359 -5.32 -19.45 29.33
CA THR A 359 -6.03 -19.10 28.10
C THR A 359 -5.41 -17.87 27.44
N SER A 360 -4.12 -17.67 27.67
CA SER A 360 -3.32 -16.55 27.20
C SER A 360 -3.26 -16.49 25.68
N LEU A 361 -3.11 -15.27 25.17
CA LEU A 361 -2.88 -15.02 23.75
C LEU A 361 -1.41 -15.29 23.44
N ARG A 362 -1.17 -16.25 22.54
CA ARG A 362 0.17 -16.60 22.05
C ARG A 362 0.30 -16.25 20.58
N LEU A 363 1.52 -15.90 20.16
CA LEU A 363 1.80 -15.63 18.76
C LEU A 363 1.67 -16.94 17.95
N PRO A 364 0.90 -16.96 16.85
CA PRO A 364 0.69 -18.18 16.08
C PRO A 364 1.97 -18.63 15.35
N PRO A 365 2.08 -19.93 15.03
CA PRO A 365 3.14 -20.46 14.17
C PRO A 365 3.25 -19.73 12.83
N GLY A 366 4.48 -19.43 12.42
CA GLY A 366 4.78 -18.79 11.13
C GLY A 366 4.78 -17.27 11.13
N VAL A 367 4.45 -16.63 12.26
CA VAL A 367 4.51 -15.18 12.43
C VAL A 367 5.64 -14.85 13.40
N ALA A 368 6.57 -13.99 13.00
CA ALA A 368 7.63 -13.47 13.85
C ALA A 368 7.81 -11.98 13.56
N GLY A 369 8.01 -11.16 14.58
CA GLY A 369 8.08 -9.72 14.37
C GLY A 369 8.22 -8.91 15.63
N THR A 370 8.07 -7.60 15.48
CA THR A 370 8.22 -6.65 16.58
C THR A 370 6.85 -6.09 16.98
N ILE A 371 6.59 -5.99 18.28
CA ILE A 371 5.39 -5.33 18.78
C ILE A 371 5.47 -3.83 18.49
N VAL A 372 4.57 -3.30 17.67
CA VAL A 372 4.54 -1.88 17.30
C VAL A 372 3.57 -1.08 18.15
N GLU A 373 2.42 -1.65 18.49
CA GLU A 373 1.38 -0.94 19.22
C GLU A 373 0.59 -1.93 20.08
N VAL A 374 0.15 -1.46 21.25
CA VAL A 374 -0.76 -2.20 22.13
C VAL A 374 -1.88 -1.25 22.53
N ARG A 375 -3.13 -1.68 22.32
CA ARG A 375 -4.34 -0.94 22.73
C ARG A 375 -5.07 -1.71 23.80
N VAL A 376 -5.40 -1.03 24.89
CA VAL A 376 -6.16 -1.58 26.00
C VAL A 376 -7.49 -0.84 26.07
N PHE A 377 -8.58 -1.58 25.94
CA PHE A 377 -9.94 -1.06 26.09
C PHE A 377 -10.52 -1.59 27.39
N SER A 378 -11.00 -0.68 28.23
CA SER A 378 -11.57 -1.01 29.53
C SER A 378 -13.02 -0.55 29.59
N ARG A 379 -13.89 -1.44 30.07
CA ARG A 379 -15.30 -1.12 30.24
C ARG A 379 -15.49 -0.04 31.30
N ARG A 380 -16.50 0.81 31.09
CA ARG A 380 -16.92 1.81 32.09
C ARG A 380 -17.23 1.18 33.45
N GLY A 381 -16.59 1.71 34.50
CA GLY A 381 -16.77 1.27 35.88
C GLY A 381 -15.82 0.16 36.34
N VAL A 382 -14.94 -0.34 35.46
CA VAL A 382 -13.82 -1.20 35.83
C VAL A 382 -12.60 -0.34 36.12
N ASP A 383 -11.87 -0.65 37.19
CA ASP A 383 -10.64 0.07 37.52
C ASP A 383 -9.60 -0.12 36.40
N LYS A 384 -8.93 0.97 36.04
CA LYS A 384 -7.90 0.98 35.00
C LYS A 384 -6.59 0.50 35.59
N ASP A 385 -5.93 -0.43 34.91
CA ASP A 385 -4.59 -0.87 35.29
C ASP A 385 -3.54 0.23 35.08
N GLU A 386 -2.38 0.09 35.71
CA GLU A 386 -1.27 1.03 35.58
C GLU A 386 -0.87 1.27 34.12
N ARG A 387 -0.88 0.22 33.29
CA ARG A 387 -0.59 0.30 31.86
C ARG A 387 -1.62 1.15 31.11
N ALA A 388 -2.91 1.00 31.41
CA ALA A 388 -3.96 1.78 30.76
C ALA A 388 -3.86 3.27 31.15
N LEU A 389 -3.56 3.56 32.42
CA LEU A 389 -3.32 4.92 32.90
C LEU A 389 -2.08 5.56 32.26
N ALA A 390 -1.02 4.78 32.05
CA ALA A 390 0.21 5.26 31.39
C ALA A 390 -0.05 5.64 29.92
N ILE A 391 -0.78 4.80 29.18
CA ILE A 391 -1.16 5.07 27.78
C ILE A 391 -2.03 6.33 27.69
N GLU A 392 -3.02 6.46 28.57
CA GLU A 392 -3.91 7.62 28.61
C GLU A 392 -3.15 8.93 28.88
N ARG A 393 -2.19 8.92 29.83
CA ARG A 393 -1.35 10.09 30.12
C ARG A 393 -0.49 10.50 28.92
N ALA A 394 0.12 9.54 28.23
CA ALA A 394 0.94 9.80 27.05
C ALA A 394 0.11 10.43 25.91
N GLU A 395 -1.12 9.98 25.71
CA GLU A 395 -2.00 10.54 24.69
C GLU A 395 -2.48 11.97 25.05
N ILE A 396 -2.75 12.24 26.33
CA ILE A 396 -3.07 13.60 26.80
C ILE A 396 -1.89 14.56 26.58
N GLU A 397 -0.66 14.12 26.87
CA GLU A 397 0.54 14.93 26.64
C GLU A 397 0.74 15.27 25.15
N ARG A 398 0.48 14.30 24.27
CA ARG A 398 0.50 14.52 22.81
C ARG A 398 -0.52 15.57 22.39
N LEU A 399 -1.76 15.46 22.86
CA LEU A 399 -2.82 16.44 22.58
C LEU A 399 -2.47 17.84 23.12
N ALA A 400 -1.77 17.92 24.25
CA ALA A 400 -1.34 19.18 24.85
C ALA A 400 -0.27 19.87 23.98
N LYS A 401 0.67 19.09 23.45
CA LYS A 401 1.69 19.59 22.51
C LYS A 401 1.04 20.18 21.25
N ASP A 402 0.07 19.49 20.65
CA ASP A 402 -0.64 19.98 19.46
C ASP A 402 -1.37 21.32 19.74
N ARG A 403 -2.04 21.42 20.90
CA ARG A 403 -2.67 22.66 21.34
C ARG A 403 -1.64 23.80 21.48
N ASP A 404 -0.49 23.53 22.09
CA ASP A 404 0.53 24.55 22.35
C ASP A 404 1.19 25.04 21.05
N ASP A 405 1.37 24.17 20.06
CA ASP A 405 1.89 24.54 18.74
C ASP A 405 0.87 25.36 17.93
N GLU A 406 -0.40 24.94 17.86
CA GLU A 406 -1.48 25.72 17.26
C GLU A 406 -1.56 27.12 17.89
N ARG A 407 -1.46 27.19 19.23
CA ARG A 407 -1.45 28.45 19.96
C ARG A 407 -0.25 29.33 19.60
N ARG A 408 0.97 28.78 19.55
CA ARG A 408 2.19 29.54 19.23
C ARG A 408 2.11 30.17 17.83
N ILE A 409 1.51 29.45 16.89
CA ILE A 409 1.32 29.88 15.52
C ILE A 409 0.28 31.00 15.44
N LEU A 410 -0.85 30.85 16.13
CA LEU A 410 -1.86 31.90 16.26
C LEU A 410 -1.24 33.17 16.87
N GLU A 411 -0.41 33.02 17.91
CA GLU A 411 0.33 34.13 18.54
C GLU A 411 1.26 34.84 17.55
N ARG A 412 2.00 34.09 16.73
CA ARG A 412 2.92 34.64 15.69
C ARG A 412 2.18 35.36 14.56
N SER A 413 1.09 34.77 14.06
CA SER A 413 0.22 35.38 13.04
C SER A 413 -0.43 36.66 13.57
N PHE A 414 -0.94 36.61 14.80
CA PHE A 414 -1.48 37.78 15.48
C PHE A 414 -0.42 38.86 15.65
N GLU A 415 0.80 38.51 16.09
CA GLU A 415 1.93 39.45 16.20
C GLU A 415 2.29 40.10 14.86
N ALA A 416 2.35 39.32 13.77
CA ALA A 416 2.67 39.83 12.43
C ALA A 416 1.61 40.81 11.92
N ARG A 417 0.32 40.46 12.02
CA ARG A 417 -0.80 41.34 11.63
C ARG A 417 -0.86 42.60 12.48
N LEU A 418 -0.63 42.45 13.78
CA LEU A 418 -0.60 43.57 14.71
C LEU A 418 0.59 44.50 14.41
N LYS A 419 1.78 43.97 14.13
CA LYS A 419 2.94 44.76 13.68
C LYS A 419 2.64 45.49 12.37
N ALA A 420 2.03 44.84 11.38
CA ALA A 420 1.66 45.48 10.11
C ALA A 420 0.73 46.69 10.31
N LEU A 421 -0.24 46.60 11.23
CA LEU A 421 -1.14 47.70 11.58
C LEU A 421 -0.45 48.81 12.39
N LEU A 422 0.54 48.45 13.22
CA LEU A 422 1.25 49.35 14.14
C LEU A 422 2.45 50.09 13.49
N VAL A 423 3.11 49.50 12.50
CA VAL A 423 4.32 50.05 11.86
C VAL A 423 4.05 51.44 11.25
N ASN A 424 4.97 52.38 11.49
CA ASN A 424 4.93 53.77 11.05
C ASN A 424 3.80 54.63 11.62
N ARG A 425 3.08 54.16 12.66
CA ARG A 425 2.04 54.93 13.36
C ARG A 425 2.55 55.57 14.66
N LYS A 426 1.79 56.54 15.17
CA LYS A 426 2.08 57.21 16.45
C LYS A 426 1.25 56.58 17.56
N ALA A 427 1.92 56.21 18.64
CA ALA A 427 1.25 55.67 19.83
C ALA A 427 0.67 56.81 20.70
N ALA A 428 -0.60 56.71 21.07
CA ALA A 428 -1.25 57.57 22.05
C ALA A 428 -0.92 57.14 23.50
N GLY A 429 -0.66 55.84 23.73
CA GLY A 429 -0.28 55.25 25.01
C GLY A 429 0.06 53.76 24.89
N GLY A 430 0.68 53.16 25.92
CA GLY A 430 1.09 51.75 25.86
C GLY A 430 1.74 51.21 27.15
N PRO A 431 2.26 49.96 27.10
CA PRO A 431 2.86 49.27 28.25
C PRO A 431 4.13 49.96 28.78
N LYS A 432 4.55 49.62 30.01
CA LYS A 432 5.68 50.26 30.73
C LYS A 432 6.89 50.48 29.82
N GLY A 433 7.20 51.75 29.52
CA GLY A 433 8.35 52.16 28.70
C GLY A 433 7.99 52.94 27.43
N LEU A 434 6.73 52.92 26.98
CA LEU A 434 6.31 53.60 25.74
C LEU A 434 5.80 55.03 26.03
N LYS A 435 6.42 56.06 25.45
CA LYS A 435 5.98 57.47 25.58
C LYS A 435 4.92 57.84 24.53
N SER A 436 3.92 58.63 24.90
CA SER A 436 2.92 59.17 23.95
C SER A 436 3.60 60.01 22.86
N GLY A 437 3.22 59.78 21.60
CA GLY A 437 3.75 60.46 20.41
C GLY A 437 4.94 59.76 19.73
N THR A 438 5.43 58.65 20.26
CA THR A 438 6.56 57.89 19.66
C THR A 438 6.12 57.23 18.36
N LYS A 439 6.93 57.35 17.29
CA LYS A 439 6.74 56.59 16.05
C LYS A 439 7.12 55.13 16.29
N LEU A 440 6.19 54.24 16.01
CA LEU A 440 6.37 52.79 16.13
C LEU A 440 7.19 52.30 14.92
N THR A 441 8.51 52.19 15.12
CA THR A 441 9.44 51.52 14.19
C THR A 441 9.60 50.05 14.59
N ASP A 442 10.01 49.20 13.65
CA ASP A 442 10.12 47.75 13.86
C ASP A 442 11.01 47.37 15.07
N ASN A 443 12.11 48.11 15.28
CA ASN A 443 13.00 47.99 16.44
C ASN A 443 12.37 48.28 17.81
N VAL A 444 11.29 49.07 17.85
CA VAL A 444 10.55 49.39 19.09
C VAL A 444 9.49 48.33 19.34
N LEU A 445 8.87 47.81 18.28
CA LEU A 445 7.85 46.76 18.37
C LEU A 445 8.47 45.40 18.77
N SER A 446 9.72 45.13 18.39
CA SER A 446 10.42 43.89 18.77
C SER A 446 10.84 43.80 20.24
N GLN A 447 10.70 44.88 21.03
CA GLN A 447 11.07 44.91 22.47
C GLN A 447 9.94 44.49 23.41
N TYR A 448 8.71 44.36 22.90
CA TYR A 448 7.51 44.07 23.68
C TYR A 448 6.98 42.67 23.36
N THR A 449 6.43 41.98 24.35
CA THR A 449 5.77 40.67 24.14
C THR A 449 4.41 40.84 23.47
N VAL A 450 3.87 39.78 22.86
CA VAL A 450 2.57 39.80 22.15
C VAL A 450 1.44 40.38 23.01
N GLY A 451 1.35 39.96 24.28
CA GLY A 451 0.37 40.49 25.22
C GLY A 451 0.57 41.98 25.58
N GLN A 452 1.79 42.50 25.47
CA GLN A 452 2.10 43.92 25.67
C GLN A 452 1.84 44.74 24.41
N LEU A 453 2.14 44.19 23.22
CA LEU A 453 1.82 44.81 21.94
C LEU A 453 0.31 45.03 21.78
N ALA A 454 -0.52 44.08 22.24
CA ALA A 454 -1.98 44.19 22.26
C ALA A 454 -2.53 45.30 23.19
N GLN A 455 -1.69 45.92 24.03
CA GLN A 455 -2.06 47.03 24.92
C GLN A 455 -1.69 48.41 24.35
N ILE A 456 -1.11 48.47 23.15
CA ILE A 456 -0.72 49.73 22.51
C ILE A 456 -1.98 50.42 21.96
N VAL A 457 -2.14 51.70 22.30
CA VAL A 457 -3.24 52.55 21.81
C VAL A 457 -2.69 53.50 20.74
N ILE A 458 -3.35 53.58 19.59
CA ILE A 458 -2.99 54.43 18.44
C ILE A 458 -3.94 55.64 18.40
N GLU A 459 -3.46 56.79 17.92
CA GLU A 459 -4.28 58.01 17.76
C GLU A 459 -5.41 57.90 16.70
N ASN A 460 -5.40 56.87 15.84
CA ASN A 460 -6.35 56.73 14.74
C ASN A 460 -7.48 55.74 15.09
N ASP A 461 -8.69 56.26 15.29
CA ASP A 461 -9.89 55.49 15.68
C ASP A 461 -10.23 54.34 14.73
N LYS A 462 -10.00 54.51 13.42
CA LYS A 462 -10.34 53.46 12.43
C LYS A 462 -9.43 52.24 12.61
N ILE A 463 -8.14 52.48 12.83
CA ILE A 463 -7.13 51.43 13.02
C ILE A 463 -7.29 50.81 14.42
N MET A 464 -7.64 51.60 15.44
CA MET A 464 -7.93 51.05 16.77
C MET A 464 -9.11 50.09 16.76
N LYS A 465 -10.15 50.38 15.97
CA LYS A 465 -11.28 49.46 15.79
C LYS A 465 -10.86 48.16 15.10
N ASP A 466 -9.95 48.23 14.13
CA ASP A 466 -9.38 47.06 13.46
C ASP A 466 -8.50 46.24 14.41
N VAL A 467 -7.72 46.90 15.28
CA VAL A 467 -6.89 46.25 16.33
C VAL A 467 -7.76 45.58 17.40
N GLU A 468 -8.84 46.23 17.85
CA GLU A 468 -9.80 45.63 18.79
C GLU A 468 -10.50 44.42 18.18
N ALA A 469 -10.94 44.51 16.91
CA ALA A 469 -11.54 43.38 16.21
C ALA A 469 -10.57 42.19 16.08
N LEU A 470 -9.30 42.45 15.75
CA LEU A 470 -8.25 41.43 15.70
C LEU A 470 -8.03 40.77 17.07
N LYS A 471 -8.07 41.55 18.15
CA LYS A 471 -7.92 41.05 19.51
C LYS A 471 -9.09 40.15 19.92
N THR A 472 -10.32 40.58 19.65
CA THR A 472 -11.52 39.76 19.94
C THR A 472 -11.49 38.44 19.18
N GLN A 473 -11.13 38.49 17.88
CA GLN A 473 -10.99 37.28 17.07
C GLN A 473 -9.94 36.31 17.64
N PHE A 474 -8.79 36.83 18.05
CA PHE A 474 -7.72 36.02 18.65
C PHE A 474 -8.13 35.37 19.98
N GLU A 475 -8.84 36.09 20.85
CA GLU A 475 -9.37 35.55 22.11
C GLU A 475 -10.42 34.45 21.87
N GLU A 476 -11.30 34.62 20.88
CA GLU A 476 -12.26 33.59 20.47
C GLU A 476 -11.57 32.33 19.91
N ASP A 477 -10.54 32.49 19.10
CA ASP A 477 -9.82 31.37 18.49
C ASP A 477 -9.04 30.56 19.55
N ILE A 478 -8.45 31.21 20.55
CA ILE A 478 -7.85 30.52 21.71
C ILE A 478 -8.91 29.77 22.52
N ALA A 479 -10.08 30.38 22.76
CA ALA A 479 -11.15 29.74 23.52
C ALA A 479 -11.65 28.47 22.81
N LYS A 480 -11.87 28.53 21.49
CA LYS A 480 -12.24 27.37 20.66
C LYS A 480 -11.17 26.27 20.69
N LEU A 481 -9.90 26.66 20.67
CA LEU A 481 -8.77 25.73 20.75
C LEU A 481 -8.76 24.97 22.09
N GLN A 482 -8.97 25.68 23.20
CA GLN A 482 -9.03 25.07 24.53
C GLN A 482 -10.26 24.16 24.68
N GLU A 483 -11.44 24.59 24.23
CA GLU A 483 -12.66 23.78 24.25
C GLU A 483 -12.50 22.48 23.43
N ARG A 484 -11.83 22.55 22.27
CA ARG A 484 -11.53 21.36 21.45
C ARG A 484 -10.58 20.41 22.19
N PHE A 485 -9.59 20.93 22.90
CA PHE A 485 -8.66 20.12 23.70
C PHE A 485 -9.40 19.41 24.84
N ASP A 486 -10.18 20.15 25.63
CA ASP A 486 -10.92 19.60 26.78
C ASP A 486 -11.91 18.50 26.33
N ASN A 487 -12.64 18.75 25.23
CA ASN A 487 -13.53 17.75 24.63
C ASN A 487 -12.82 16.46 24.18
N LYS A 488 -11.57 16.55 23.72
CA LYS A 488 -10.78 15.36 23.33
C LYS A 488 -10.31 14.58 24.56
N VAL A 489 -9.86 15.28 25.60
CA VAL A 489 -9.43 14.67 26.87
C VAL A 489 -10.61 13.96 27.55
N ASP A 490 -11.78 14.60 27.60
CA ASP A 490 -13.00 14.01 28.17
C ASP A 490 -13.41 12.73 27.45
N LYS A 491 -13.29 12.69 26.11
CA LYS A 491 -13.59 11.48 25.33
C LYS A 491 -12.64 10.34 25.64
N LEU A 492 -11.36 10.63 25.84
CA LEU A 492 -10.34 9.64 26.21
C LEU A 492 -10.62 9.06 27.60
N GLN A 493 -11.07 9.89 28.55
CA GLN A 493 -11.36 9.47 29.93
C GLN A 493 -12.65 8.66 30.08
N ARG A 494 -13.65 8.88 29.20
CA ARG A 494 -15.02 8.37 29.35
C ARG A 494 -15.17 6.84 29.32
N GLY A 495 -14.11 6.09 29.00
CA GLY A 495 -14.10 4.63 28.94
C GLY A 495 -14.92 4.08 27.77
N ASP A 496 -14.56 2.86 27.35
CA ASP A 496 -15.04 2.25 26.12
C ASP A 496 -16.35 1.47 26.30
N ASP A 497 -17.10 1.36 25.21
CA ASP A 497 -18.32 0.53 25.15
C ASP A 497 -17.95 -0.85 24.58
N LEU A 498 -17.90 -1.85 25.45
CA LEU A 498 -17.51 -3.23 25.12
C LEU A 498 -18.74 -4.15 25.07
N SER A 499 -18.62 -5.25 24.32
CA SER A 499 -19.69 -6.26 24.21
C SER A 499 -20.13 -6.77 25.59
N PRO A 500 -21.41 -7.17 25.76
CA PRO A 500 -21.91 -7.66 27.03
C PRO A 500 -21.08 -8.81 27.59
N GLY A 501 -20.65 -8.68 28.85
CA GLY A 501 -19.81 -9.67 29.53
C GLY A 501 -18.31 -9.56 29.23
N VAL A 502 -17.88 -8.66 28.34
CA VAL A 502 -16.45 -8.33 28.16
C VAL A 502 -16.08 -7.20 29.12
N MET A 503 -15.10 -7.44 29.98
CA MET A 503 -14.64 -6.46 30.97
C MET A 503 -13.48 -5.64 30.41
N LYS A 504 -12.56 -6.32 29.73
CA LYS A 504 -11.34 -5.73 29.15
C LYS A 504 -11.02 -6.41 27.84
N MET A 505 -10.52 -5.64 26.88
CA MET A 505 -10.02 -6.13 25.60
C MET A 505 -8.63 -5.56 25.36
N VAL A 506 -7.70 -6.42 24.98
CA VAL A 506 -6.33 -6.03 24.62
C VAL A 506 -6.10 -6.40 23.17
N LYS A 507 -5.63 -5.42 22.39
CA LYS A 507 -5.20 -5.59 21.00
C LYS A 507 -3.70 -5.38 20.92
N VAL A 508 -2.99 -6.31 20.31
CA VAL A 508 -1.55 -6.27 20.10
C VAL A 508 -1.31 -6.27 18.60
N PHE A 509 -0.55 -5.27 18.14
CA PHE A 509 -0.16 -5.13 16.74
C PHE A 509 1.29 -5.57 16.58
N VAL A 510 1.50 -6.57 15.72
CA VAL A 510 2.81 -7.15 15.43
C VAL A 510 3.21 -6.75 14.02
N ALA A 511 4.33 -6.05 13.89
CA ALA A 511 4.92 -5.71 12.62
C ALA A 511 5.88 -6.82 12.16
N VAL A 512 5.55 -7.43 11.03
CA VAL A 512 6.27 -8.53 10.40
C VAL A 512 6.94 -7.98 9.15
N LYS A 513 8.26 -8.10 9.06
CA LYS A 513 9.00 -7.81 7.84
C LYS A 513 9.06 -9.07 7.00
N ARG A 514 8.41 -9.06 5.83
CA ARG A 514 8.38 -10.20 4.92
C ARG A 514 9.29 -9.95 3.73
N LYS A 515 10.43 -10.66 3.71
CA LYS A 515 11.36 -10.67 2.57
C LYS A 515 10.81 -11.55 1.45
N LEU A 516 11.40 -11.45 0.26
CA LEU A 516 11.09 -12.38 -0.83
C LEU A 516 11.69 -13.76 -0.54
N GLN A 517 10.93 -14.79 -0.86
CA GLN A 517 11.36 -16.17 -0.74
C GLN A 517 10.78 -17.06 -1.85
N PRO A 518 11.35 -18.24 -2.11
CA PRO A 518 10.79 -19.18 -3.06
C PRO A 518 9.34 -19.55 -2.71
N GLY A 519 8.46 -19.55 -3.70
CA GLY A 519 7.02 -19.73 -3.53
C GLY A 519 6.21 -18.42 -3.51
N ASP A 520 6.84 -17.27 -3.27
CA ASP A 520 6.18 -15.98 -3.40
C ASP A 520 5.84 -15.69 -4.86
N LYS A 521 4.72 -14.98 -5.06
CA LYS A 521 4.22 -14.63 -6.39
C LYS A 521 4.58 -13.20 -6.77
N MET A 522 5.19 -13.04 -7.93
CA MET A 522 5.46 -11.76 -8.56
C MET A 522 4.70 -11.63 -9.88
N ALA A 523 4.51 -10.40 -10.34
CA ALA A 523 3.95 -10.13 -11.65
C ALA A 523 4.48 -8.82 -12.23
N GLY A 524 4.48 -8.70 -13.56
CA GLY A 524 4.56 -7.40 -14.24
C GLY A 524 3.17 -6.85 -14.55
N ARG A 525 3.12 -5.66 -15.16
CA ARG A 525 1.87 -4.98 -15.53
C ARG A 525 1.17 -5.61 -16.73
N HIS A 526 1.89 -6.42 -17.52
CA HIS A 526 1.44 -7.05 -18.77
C HIS A 526 0.80 -8.44 -18.57
N GLY A 527 0.30 -8.75 -17.38
CA GLY A 527 -0.30 -10.06 -17.07
C GLY A 527 0.68 -11.23 -17.04
N ASN A 528 1.99 -10.96 -17.03
CA ASN A 528 3.07 -11.91 -16.81
C ASN A 528 3.21 -12.17 -15.30
N LYS A 529 2.61 -13.26 -14.84
CA LYS A 529 2.74 -13.72 -13.45
C LYS A 529 3.80 -14.81 -13.35
N GLY A 530 4.44 -14.90 -12.20
CA GLY A 530 5.33 -16.01 -11.91
C GLY A 530 5.56 -16.25 -10.43
N VAL A 531 6.05 -17.45 -10.13
CA VAL A 531 6.40 -17.88 -8.78
C VAL A 531 7.91 -17.95 -8.67
N ILE A 532 8.47 -17.40 -7.61
CA ILE A 532 9.91 -17.45 -7.38
C ILE A 532 10.31 -18.91 -7.13
N SER A 533 11.15 -19.47 -8.00
CA SER A 533 11.60 -20.86 -7.87
C SER A 533 12.89 -20.97 -7.07
N ARG A 534 13.82 -20.06 -7.29
CA ARG A 534 15.15 -20.07 -6.67
C ARG A 534 15.73 -18.67 -6.56
N ILE A 535 16.47 -18.47 -5.48
CA ILE A 535 17.32 -17.30 -5.25
C ILE A 535 18.74 -17.74 -5.57
N MET A 536 19.37 -17.08 -6.54
CA MET A 536 20.71 -17.40 -7.02
C MET A 536 21.75 -16.46 -6.42
N PRO A 537 22.92 -16.98 -5.99
CA PRO A 537 24.06 -16.13 -5.64
C PRO A 537 24.41 -15.17 -6.79
N ILE A 538 24.95 -14.01 -6.44
CA ILE A 538 25.21 -12.93 -7.40
C ILE A 538 26.24 -13.38 -8.45
N GLU A 539 27.25 -14.13 -8.01
CA GLU A 539 28.32 -14.68 -8.86
C GLU A 539 27.82 -15.70 -9.88
N ASP A 540 26.70 -16.37 -9.61
CA ASP A 540 26.12 -17.37 -10.50
C ASP A 540 25.19 -16.73 -11.55
N MET A 541 24.83 -15.46 -11.39
CA MET A 541 23.90 -14.79 -12.30
C MET A 541 24.57 -14.42 -13.63
N PRO A 542 23.82 -14.41 -14.75
CA PRO A 542 24.27 -13.74 -15.96
C PRO A 542 24.64 -12.29 -15.66
N HIS A 543 25.76 -11.84 -16.20
CA HIS A 543 26.20 -10.45 -16.05
C HIS A 543 26.53 -9.83 -17.39
N LEU A 544 26.46 -8.51 -17.42
CA LEU A 544 26.85 -7.69 -18.58
C LEU A 544 28.38 -7.65 -18.70
N GLU A 545 28.88 -7.14 -19.83
CA GLU A 545 30.32 -6.94 -20.06
C GLU A 545 30.98 -5.99 -19.04
N ASP A 546 30.20 -5.09 -18.42
CA ASP A 546 30.65 -4.19 -17.36
C ASP A 546 30.74 -4.86 -15.97
N GLY A 547 30.35 -6.15 -15.87
CA GLY A 547 30.32 -6.91 -14.61
C GLY A 547 29.01 -6.78 -13.83
N THR A 548 28.04 -5.98 -14.29
CA THR A 548 26.75 -5.83 -13.60
C THR A 548 25.92 -7.11 -13.74
N PRO A 549 25.54 -7.77 -12.64
CA PRO A 549 24.68 -8.94 -12.67
C PRO A 549 23.23 -8.55 -12.96
N VAL A 550 22.52 -9.41 -13.68
CA VAL A 550 21.07 -9.29 -13.90
C VAL A 550 20.33 -9.57 -12.58
N ASP A 551 19.24 -8.85 -12.32
CA ASP A 551 18.46 -9.00 -11.09
C ASP A 551 17.47 -10.18 -11.21
N ILE A 552 16.77 -10.30 -12.35
CA ILE A 552 15.76 -11.33 -12.60
C ILE A 552 15.95 -11.99 -13.97
N VAL A 553 15.80 -13.31 -14.06
CA VAL A 553 15.79 -14.01 -15.36
C VAL A 553 14.39 -14.53 -15.66
N LEU A 554 13.81 -14.06 -16.76
CA LEU A 554 12.47 -14.44 -17.24
C LEU A 554 12.56 -15.38 -18.44
N ASN A 555 11.55 -16.24 -18.57
CA ASN A 555 11.48 -17.20 -19.67
C ASN A 555 10.96 -16.54 -20.96
N PRO A 556 11.73 -16.53 -22.06
CA PRO A 556 11.27 -15.92 -23.32
C PRO A 556 10.10 -16.68 -23.95
N LEU A 557 9.92 -17.98 -23.66
CA LEU A 557 8.86 -18.79 -24.26
C LEU A 557 7.44 -18.39 -23.80
N GLY A 558 7.34 -17.70 -22.66
CA GLY A 558 6.08 -17.21 -22.13
C GLY A 558 5.49 -16.04 -22.94
N VAL A 559 6.29 -15.31 -23.72
CA VAL A 559 5.87 -14.10 -24.44
C VAL A 559 5.05 -14.43 -25.70
N PRO A 560 5.54 -15.28 -26.64
CA PRO A 560 4.81 -15.54 -27.89
C PRO A 560 3.46 -16.23 -27.68
N SER A 561 3.40 -17.17 -26.74
CA SER A 561 2.17 -17.93 -26.46
C SER A 561 1.07 -17.10 -25.81
N ARG A 562 1.44 -16.02 -25.12
CA ARG A 562 0.51 -15.13 -24.41
C ARG A 562 0.22 -13.83 -25.13
N MET A 563 0.99 -13.53 -26.18
CA MET A 563 0.83 -12.33 -26.99
C MET A 563 0.81 -11.03 -26.16
N ASN A 564 1.67 -10.94 -25.15
CA ASN A 564 1.89 -9.73 -24.36
C ASN A 564 3.26 -9.13 -24.66
N VAL A 565 3.38 -8.59 -25.88
CA VAL A 565 4.63 -8.04 -26.42
C VAL A 565 4.98 -6.71 -25.74
N GLY A 566 4.00 -6.03 -25.14
CA GLY A 566 4.21 -4.79 -24.40
C GLY A 566 5.31 -4.89 -23.33
N GLN A 567 5.49 -6.05 -22.69
CA GLN A 567 6.54 -6.25 -21.69
C GLN A 567 7.96 -6.15 -22.28
N ILE A 568 8.15 -6.52 -23.56
CA ILE A 568 9.44 -6.43 -24.24
C ILE A 568 9.72 -4.97 -24.62
N LEU A 569 8.70 -4.26 -25.09
CA LEU A 569 8.80 -2.83 -25.38
C LEU A 569 9.09 -2.02 -24.10
N GLU A 570 8.43 -2.35 -23.00
CA GLU A 570 8.72 -1.80 -21.67
C GLU A 570 10.18 -2.06 -21.28
N THR A 571 10.67 -3.29 -21.49
CA THR A 571 12.06 -3.67 -21.19
C THR A 571 13.06 -2.85 -21.99
N HIS A 572 12.85 -2.68 -23.30
CA HIS A 572 13.73 -1.89 -24.16
C HIS A 572 13.71 -0.40 -23.79
N LEU A 573 12.52 0.17 -23.60
CA LEU A 573 12.41 1.58 -23.22
C LEU A 573 12.98 1.84 -21.83
N GLY A 574 12.73 0.96 -20.86
CA GLY A 574 13.33 1.03 -19.53
C GLY A 574 14.86 0.91 -19.56
N TRP A 575 15.41 0.14 -20.51
CA TRP A 575 16.85 0.08 -20.75
C TRP A 575 17.42 1.42 -21.23
N ALA A 576 16.74 2.08 -22.18
CA ALA A 576 17.08 3.42 -22.62
C ALA A 576 17.00 4.44 -21.46
N CYS A 577 15.90 4.43 -20.69
CA CYS A 577 15.70 5.31 -19.53
C CYS A 577 16.85 5.22 -18.51
N SER A 578 17.27 4.00 -18.15
CA SER A 578 18.38 3.79 -17.22
C SER A 578 19.72 4.20 -17.84
N GLY A 579 19.95 3.91 -19.12
CA GLY A 579 21.17 4.34 -19.83
C GLY A 579 21.33 5.86 -19.85
N LEU A 580 20.26 6.60 -20.14
CA LEU A 580 20.24 8.07 -20.05
C LEU A 580 20.49 8.56 -18.62
N GLY A 581 19.89 7.92 -17.62
CA GLY A 581 20.14 8.24 -16.21
C GLY A 581 21.60 8.04 -15.79
N ARG A 582 22.25 6.97 -16.28
CA ARG A 582 23.69 6.73 -16.06
C ARG A 582 24.56 7.83 -16.69
N GLN A 583 24.22 8.31 -17.88
CA GLN A 583 24.92 9.43 -18.52
C GLN A 583 24.79 10.72 -17.70
N ILE A 584 23.58 11.03 -17.22
CA ILE A 584 23.32 12.18 -16.32
C ILE A 584 24.14 12.02 -15.03
N GLY A 585 24.09 10.85 -14.40
CA GLY A 585 24.83 10.56 -13.18
C GLY A 585 26.35 10.71 -13.33
N GLY A 586 26.91 10.20 -14.43
CA GLY A 586 28.33 10.35 -14.74
C GLY A 586 28.74 11.81 -14.94
N LEU A 587 27.94 12.60 -15.66
CA LEU A 587 28.19 14.04 -15.82
C LEU A 587 28.10 14.78 -14.48
N MET A 588 27.16 14.42 -13.62
CA MET A 588 27.06 15.04 -12.29
C MET A 588 28.28 14.74 -11.42
N GLU A 589 28.77 13.49 -11.43
CA GLU A 589 29.99 13.11 -10.71
C GLU A 589 31.22 13.87 -11.25
N GLU A 590 31.34 14.02 -12.57
CA GLU A 590 32.38 14.86 -13.18
C GLU A 590 32.25 16.33 -12.79
N MET A 591 31.04 16.87 -12.75
CA MET A 591 30.77 18.26 -12.36
C MET A 591 31.13 18.50 -10.89
N HIS A 592 30.78 17.59 -9.99
CA HIS A 592 31.15 17.65 -8.58
C HIS A 592 32.68 17.58 -8.39
N ALA A 593 33.38 16.77 -9.20
CA ALA A 593 34.84 16.64 -9.13
C ALA A 593 35.59 17.86 -9.68
N THR A 594 35.05 18.52 -10.72
CA THR A 594 35.74 19.61 -11.44
C THR A 594 35.23 21.02 -11.12
N GLY A 595 34.16 21.15 -10.32
CA GLY A 595 33.49 22.42 -10.06
C GLY A 595 32.83 23.01 -11.32
N GLY A 596 32.38 22.14 -12.21
CA GLY A 596 31.95 22.46 -13.57
C GLY A 596 30.59 23.17 -13.66
N ASP A 597 30.42 23.93 -14.75
CA ASP A 597 29.26 24.79 -15.07
C ASP A 597 28.01 23.97 -15.50
N ASN A 598 26.81 24.36 -15.06
CA ASN A 598 25.51 23.68 -15.30
C ASN A 598 25.11 23.56 -16.78
N LYS A 599 25.84 24.22 -17.69
CA LYS A 599 25.55 24.26 -19.12
C LYS A 599 25.56 22.88 -19.79
N LYS A 600 26.47 21.99 -19.37
CA LYS A 600 26.54 20.63 -19.95
C LYS A 600 25.31 19.80 -19.59
N LEU A 601 24.88 19.85 -18.33
CA LEU A 601 23.67 19.18 -17.86
C LEU A 601 22.42 19.74 -18.55
N LYS A 602 22.29 21.07 -18.64
CA LYS A 602 21.19 21.71 -19.38
C LYS A 602 21.16 21.33 -20.86
N ALA A 603 22.33 21.19 -21.51
CA ALA A 603 22.43 20.77 -22.90
C ALA A 603 21.98 19.30 -23.08
N LEU A 604 22.41 18.40 -22.19
CA LEU A 604 21.98 17.00 -22.22
C LEU A 604 20.47 16.87 -21.96
N LEU A 605 19.94 17.56 -20.95
CA LEU A 605 18.50 17.56 -20.66
C LEU A 605 17.68 18.09 -21.85
N LYS A 606 18.19 19.10 -22.57
CA LYS A 606 17.55 19.62 -23.78
C LYS A 606 17.53 18.60 -24.93
N ASP A 607 18.58 17.78 -25.04
CA ASP A 607 18.67 16.73 -26.06
C ASP A 607 17.74 15.55 -25.74
N ILE A 608 17.66 15.17 -24.47
CA ILE A 608 16.80 14.07 -23.98
C ILE A 608 15.32 14.44 -24.09
N TYR A 609 14.89 15.58 -23.53
CA TYR A 609 13.47 15.97 -23.49
C TYR A 609 13.00 16.67 -24.77
N GLY A 610 13.92 17.02 -25.67
CA GLY A 610 13.63 17.79 -26.87
C GLY A 610 13.34 19.28 -26.61
N PRO A 611 13.20 20.08 -27.67
CA PRO A 611 13.13 21.54 -27.58
C PRO A 611 11.84 22.06 -26.94
N ASP A 612 10.72 21.38 -27.13
CA ASP A 612 9.40 21.85 -26.68
C ASP A 612 9.23 21.70 -25.17
N VAL A 613 9.49 20.51 -24.63
CA VAL A 613 9.41 20.22 -23.19
C VAL A 613 10.47 20.98 -22.41
N TYR A 614 11.67 21.11 -22.96
CA TYR A 614 12.72 21.91 -22.34
C TYR A 614 12.30 23.37 -22.17
N LYS A 615 11.64 23.95 -23.18
CA LYS A 615 11.20 25.34 -23.16
C LYS A 615 10.04 25.58 -22.18
N SER A 616 9.11 24.64 -22.06
CA SER A 616 7.95 24.81 -21.18
C SER A 616 8.29 24.65 -19.69
N THR A 617 9.24 23.77 -19.37
CA THR A 617 9.38 23.27 -18.00
C THR A 617 10.77 23.50 -17.41
N ILE A 618 11.83 23.27 -18.18
CA ILE A 618 13.21 23.26 -17.66
C ILE A 618 13.90 24.61 -17.80
N ASN A 619 13.56 25.39 -18.82
CA ASN A 619 14.25 26.64 -19.14
C ASN A 619 14.17 27.69 -18.02
N ASP A 620 13.05 27.73 -17.30
CA ASP A 620 12.77 28.73 -16.26
C ASP A 620 13.20 28.27 -14.85
N MET A 621 13.73 27.05 -14.71
CA MET A 621 14.21 26.50 -13.45
C MET A 621 15.50 27.19 -12.98
N SER A 622 15.65 27.33 -11.67
CA SER A 622 16.89 27.85 -11.09
C SER A 622 18.04 26.83 -11.25
N ASP A 623 19.27 27.29 -11.08
CA ASP A 623 20.44 26.41 -11.15
C ASP A 623 20.46 25.35 -10.03
N GLU A 624 19.84 25.64 -8.88
CA GLU A 624 19.66 24.69 -7.79
C GLU A 624 18.60 23.63 -8.14
N ASP A 625 17.46 24.04 -8.70
CA ASP A 625 16.39 23.12 -9.11
C ASP A 625 16.85 22.14 -10.21
N VAL A 626 17.69 22.61 -11.14
CA VAL A 626 18.24 21.76 -12.20
C VAL A 626 19.21 20.71 -11.65
N LEU A 627 19.95 21.02 -10.59
CA LEU A 627 20.82 20.06 -9.91
C LEU A 627 20.00 19.04 -9.11
N GLU A 628 18.93 19.48 -8.45
CA GLU A 628 17.99 18.58 -7.77
C GLU A 628 17.30 17.65 -8.77
N LEU A 629 16.84 18.17 -9.91
CA LEU A 629 16.30 17.38 -11.00
C LEU A 629 17.32 16.35 -11.50
N GLY A 630 18.56 16.76 -11.75
CA GLY A 630 19.63 15.83 -12.16
C GLY A 630 19.85 14.71 -11.14
N THR A 631 19.80 15.04 -9.84
CA THR A 631 19.95 14.06 -8.75
C THR A 631 18.84 13.01 -8.79
N ASN A 632 17.60 13.44 -9.01
CA ASN A 632 16.44 12.56 -9.10
C ASN A 632 16.48 11.67 -10.37
N LEU A 633 17.04 12.16 -11.47
CA LEU A 633 17.15 11.43 -12.74
C LEU A 633 18.35 10.46 -12.82
N LYS A 634 19.21 10.40 -11.79
CA LYS A 634 20.41 9.54 -11.77
C LYS A 634 20.08 8.05 -11.90
N SER A 635 18.97 7.61 -11.31
CA SER A 635 18.52 6.21 -11.37
C SER A 635 17.98 5.83 -12.75
N GLY A 636 17.45 6.80 -13.49
CA GLY A 636 16.87 6.66 -14.82
C GLY A 636 15.97 7.85 -15.12
N VAL A 637 15.78 8.15 -16.41
CA VAL A 637 14.85 9.19 -16.84
C VAL A 637 13.45 8.60 -16.97
N PRO A 638 12.46 9.02 -16.16
CA PRO A 638 11.10 8.53 -16.30
C PRO A 638 10.46 9.03 -17.59
N ILE A 639 9.84 8.12 -18.34
CA ILE A 639 9.15 8.40 -19.61
C ILE A 639 7.70 7.96 -19.47
N ALA A 640 6.78 8.76 -20.02
CA ALA A 640 5.37 8.42 -20.11
C ALA A 640 5.02 7.96 -21.53
N THR A 641 4.46 6.76 -21.64
CA THR A 641 3.84 6.21 -22.85
C THR A 641 2.34 6.01 -22.60
N PRO A 642 1.51 7.02 -22.94
CA PRO A 642 0.06 6.95 -22.84
C PRO A 642 -0.55 5.75 -23.59
N VAL A 643 -1.67 5.25 -23.08
CA VAL A 643 -2.43 4.16 -23.71
C VAL A 643 -2.92 4.57 -25.11
N PHE A 644 -2.65 3.76 -26.13
CA PHE A 644 -3.04 4.01 -27.53
C PHE A 644 -2.45 5.29 -28.16
N ASP A 645 -1.57 5.99 -27.45
CA ASP A 645 -0.88 7.23 -27.86
C ASP A 645 0.54 7.24 -27.26
N GLY A 646 1.17 6.06 -27.29
CA GLY A 646 2.48 5.79 -26.70
C GLY A 646 3.62 5.89 -27.71
N ALA A 647 4.84 5.66 -27.22
CA ALA A 647 6.04 5.60 -28.05
C ALA A 647 5.94 4.46 -29.07
N ARG A 648 6.45 4.70 -30.28
CA ARG A 648 6.57 3.69 -31.33
C ARG A 648 7.97 3.07 -31.31
N GLU A 649 8.15 2.01 -32.09
CA GLU A 649 9.43 1.29 -32.19
C GLU A 649 10.58 2.24 -32.56
N ASP A 650 10.38 3.12 -33.56
CA ASP A 650 11.39 4.09 -34.00
C ASP A 650 11.82 5.03 -32.87
N ASP A 651 10.88 5.47 -32.02
CA ASP A 651 11.17 6.35 -30.88
C ASP A 651 12.01 5.62 -29.82
N ILE A 652 11.72 4.33 -29.58
CA ILE A 652 12.48 3.49 -28.63
C ILE A 652 13.91 3.29 -29.14
N VAL A 653 14.08 3.04 -30.44
CA VAL A 653 15.40 2.90 -31.06
C VAL A 653 16.20 4.20 -30.95
N GLU A 654 15.60 5.35 -31.23
CA GLU A 654 16.26 6.65 -31.06
C GLU A 654 16.74 6.86 -29.62
N MET A 655 15.90 6.51 -28.63
CA MET A 655 16.26 6.64 -27.22
C MET A 655 17.37 5.66 -26.79
N LEU A 656 17.38 4.43 -27.32
CA LEU A 656 18.47 3.47 -27.11
C LEU A 656 19.79 3.99 -27.69
N GLU A 657 19.77 4.54 -28.90
CA GLU A 657 20.96 5.12 -29.54
C GLU A 657 21.49 6.32 -28.76
N LYS A 658 20.61 7.22 -28.30
CA LYS A 658 20.99 8.36 -27.42
C LYS A 658 21.62 7.88 -26.11
N ALA A 659 21.11 6.79 -25.55
CA ALA A 659 21.68 6.15 -24.36
C ALA A 659 23.04 5.47 -24.62
N GLY A 660 23.47 5.35 -25.88
CA GLY A 660 24.70 4.65 -26.27
C GLY A 660 24.56 3.13 -26.27
N LEU A 661 23.34 2.62 -26.42
CA LEU A 661 22.99 1.20 -26.40
C LEU A 661 22.72 0.68 -27.81
N ASP A 662 22.72 -0.65 -27.98
CA ASP A 662 22.37 -1.29 -29.26
C ASP A 662 20.89 -1.04 -29.59
N ALA A 663 20.60 -0.61 -30.82
CA ALA A 663 19.25 -0.38 -31.34
C ALA A 663 18.35 -1.62 -31.19
N SER A 664 18.92 -2.84 -31.15
CA SER A 664 18.14 -4.06 -30.97
C SER A 664 17.64 -4.29 -29.54
N GLY A 665 18.12 -3.52 -28.56
CA GLY A 665 17.83 -3.75 -27.13
C GLY A 665 18.41 -5.07 -26.58
N GLN A 666 19.34 -5.69 -27.31
CA GLN A 666 19.97 -6.96 -26.92
C GLN A 666 21.45 -6.78 -26.64
N MET A 667 21.96 -7.49 -25.64
CA MET A 667 23.36 -7.44 -25.24
C MET A 667 23.98 -8.83 -25.17
N THR A 668 25.30 -8.88 -25.29
CA THR A 668 26.07 -10.08 -24.98
C THR A 668 26.11 -10.24 -23.46
N LEU A 669 25.67 -11.40 -22.97
CA LEU A 669 25.75 -11.75 -21.56
C LEU A 669 26.88 -12.78 -21.35
N ILE A 670 27.42 -12.79 -20.14
CA ILE A 670 28.42 -13.75 -19.70
C ILE A 670 27.80 -14.62 -18.61
N ASP A 671 27.98 -15.94 -18.71
CA ASP A 671 27.57 -16.88 -17.68
C ASP A 671 28.44 -16.68 -16.43
N GLY A 672 27.82 -16.34 -15.30
CA GLY A 672 28.53 -16.15 -14.03
C GLY A 672 29.27 -17.40 -13.53
N ARG A 673 28.81 -18.60 -13.91
CA ARG A 673 29.40 -19.87 -13.45
C ARG A 673 30.65 -20.28 -14.21
N THR A 674 30.60 -20.14 -15.53
CA THR A 674 31.66 -20.60 -16.43
C THR A 674 32.58 -19.47 -16.88
N GLY A 675 32.09 -18.23 -16.87
CA GLY A 675 32.78 -17.07 -17.45
C GLY A 675 32.71 -17.03 -18.99
N GLU A 676 31.97 -17.94 -19.62
CA GLU A 676 31.81 -17.97 -21.07
C GLU A 676 30.67 -17.04 -21.52
N THR A 677 30.84 -16.41 -22.68
CA THR A 677 29.81 -15.58 -23.31
C THR A 677 28.71 -16.46 -23.89
N PHE A 678 27.44 -16.07 -23.75
CA PHE A 678 26.35 -16.75 -24.44
C PHE A 678 26.46 -16.61 -25.97
N GLU A 679 26.10 -17.68 -26.69
CA GLU A 679 26.22 -17.74 -28.16
C GLU A 679 25.39 -16.69 -28.90
N ARG A 680 24.28 -16.24 -28.31
CA ARG A 680 23.36 -15.25 -28.88
C ARG A 680 23.19 -14.08 -27.93
N LYS A 681 23.04 -12.88 -28.49
CA LYS A 681 22.61 -11.70 -27.72
C LYS A 681 21.25 -11.96 -27.10
N VAL A 682 21.06 -11.45 -25.89
CA VAL A 682 19.87 -11.62 -25.07
C VAL A 682 19.22 -10.26 -24.86
N THR A 683 17.89 -10.19 -24.89
CA THR A 683 17.16 -8.98 -24.51
C THR A 683 17.36 -8.71 -23.02
N VAL A 684 17.92 -7.55 -22.71
CA VAL A 684 18.19 -7.09 -21.35
C VAL A 684 17.65 -5.68 -21.18
N GLY A 685 17.02 -5.41 -20.05
CA GLY A 685 16.48 -4.09 -19.78
C GLY A 685 15.77 -3.99 -18.45
N TYR A 686 15.23 -2.80 -18.15
CA TYR A 686 14.45 -2.59 -16.93
C TYR A 686 12.98 -2.82 -17.19
N ILE A 687 12.36 -3.65 -16.35
CA ILE A 687 10.91 -3.87 -16.35
C ILE A 687 10.34 -3.58 -14.96
N TYR A 688 9.12 -3.05 -14.90
CA TYR A 688 8.46 -2.75 -13.63
C TYR A 688 7.78 -3.99 -13.06
N MET A 689 8.33 -4.52 -11.97
CA MET A 689 7.84 -5.73 -11.31
C MET A 689 7.14 -5.42 -9.98
N LEU A 690 6.12 -6.22 -9.68
CA LEU A 690 5.23 -6.09 -8.54
C LEU A 690 5.34 -7.35 -7.67
N LYS A 691 5.38 -7.17 -6.35
CA LYS A 691 5.18 -8.26 -5.38
C LYS A 691 3.70 -8.35 -5.04
N LEU A 692 3.07 -9.49 -5.30
CA LEU A 692 1.66 -9.69 -5.01
C LEU A 692 1.45 -10.13 -3.55
N HIS A 693 0.27 -9.87 -2.99
CA HIS A 693 -0.10 -10.30 -1.63
C HIS A 693 -0.23 -11.83 -1.45
N HIS A 694 0.07 -12.60 -2.50
CA HIS A 694 0.09 -14.06 -2.50
C HIS A 694 1.44 -14.56 -1.96
N LEU A 695 1.62 -14.46 -0.65
CA LEU A 695 2.85 -14.87 0.03
C LEU A 695 2.81 -16.35 0.40
N VAL A 696 3.96 -17.02 0.33
CA VAL A 696 4.04 -18.46 0.60
C VAL A 696 3.77 -18.77 2.08
N ASP A 697 4.22 -17.93 3.02
CA ASP A 697 4.00 -18.13 4.46
C ASP A 697 2.51 -18.16 4.83
N ASP A 698 1.68 -17.40 4.11
CA ASP A 698 0.24 -17.41 4.33
C ASP A 698 -0.40 -18.69 3.79
N LYS A 699 0.21 -19.30 2.78
CA LYS A 699 -0.32 -20.48 2.06
C LYS A 699 0.18 -21.80 2.61
N ILE A 700 1.37 -21.84 3.21
CA ILE A 700 1.88 -23.05 3.85
C ILE A 700 0.94 -23.41 5.00
N HIS A 701 0.46 -24.66 4.97
CA HIS A 701 -0.37 -25.22 6.01
C HIS A 701 -0.12 -26.72 6.10
N ALA A 702 0.26 -27.18 7.29
CA ALA A 702 0.48 -28.58 7.59
C ALA A 702 -0.25 -28.94 8.88
N ARG A 703 -0.84 -30.13 8.90
CA ARG A 703 -1.54 -30.67 10.05
C ARG A 703 -1.14 -32.13 10.23
N SER A 704 -0.75 -32.48 11.45
CA SER A 704 -0.67 -33.86 11.91
C SER A 704 -1.97 -34.23 12.63
N ILE A 705 -2.20 -33.64 13.80
CA ILE A 705 -3.41 -33.78 14.61
C ILE A 705 -3.91 -32.38 14.95
N GLY A 706 -5.22 -32.23 15.10
CA GLY A 706 -5.82 -30.94 15.42
C GLY A 706 -7.22 -31.10 15.99
N PRO A 707 -7.95 -29.98 16.12
CA PRO A 707 -9.33 -30.03 16.57
C PRO A 707 -10.24 -30.73 15.55
N TYR A 708 -11.33 -31.26 16.06
CA TYR A 708 -12.35 -31.99 15.33
C TYR A 708 -13.72 -31.35 15.52
N SER A 709 -14.57 -31.49 14.51
CA SER A 709 -15.96 -31.09 14.54
C SER A 709 -16.71 -31.86 15.62
N LEU A 710 -17.53 -31.18 16.41
CA LEU A 710 -18.32 -31.81 17.46
C LEU A 710 -19.37 -32.78 16.90
N VAL A 711 -19.95 -32.45 15.73
CA VAL A 711 -21.04 -33.21 15.12
C VAL A 711 -20.50 -34.36 14.27
N THR A 712 -19.62 -34.04 13.31
CA THR A 712 -19.15 -35.02 12.32
C THR A 712 -17.90 -35.77 12.75
N GLN A 713 -17.25 -35.36 13.85
CA GLN A 713 -15.95 -35.89 14.31
C GLN A 713 -14.79 -35.78 13.31
N GLN A 714 -15.02 -35.13 12.16
CA GLN A 714 -14.02 -34.86 11.15
C GLN A 714 -13.06 -33.74 11.57
N PRO A 715 -11.82 -33.71 11.03
CA PRO A 715 -10.93 -32.56 11.10
C PRO A 715 -11.68 -31.26 10.77
N LEU A 716 -11.49 -30.21 11.58
CA LEU A 716 -12.00 -28.88 11.23
C LEU A 716 -11.43 -28.41 9.88
N GLY A 717 -12.09 -27.43 9.24
CA GLY A 717 -11.65 -26.85 7.98
C GLY A 717 -10.86 -25.56 8.18
N GLY A 718 -9.84 -25.34 7.33
CA GLY A 718 -9.12 -24.07 7.23
C GLY A 718 -7.94 -23.89 8.20
N LYS A 719 -6.96 -23.09 7.76
CA LYS A 719 -5.69 -22.84 8.48
C LYS A 719 -5.90 -22.23 9.86
N ALA A 720 -6.84 -21.29 10.01
CA ALA A 720 -7.11 -20.60 11.27
C ALA A 720 -7.58 -21.55 12.40
N GLN A 721 -8.17 -22.69 12.05
CA GLN A 721 -8.61 -23.71 13.01
C GLN A 721 -7.66 -24.92 13.04
N PHE A 722 -6.47 -24.80 12.45
CA PHE A 722 -5.55 -25.92 12.26
C PHE A 722 -6.23 -27.12 11.58
N GLY A 723 -6.99 -26.83 10.53
CA GLY A 723 -7.88 -27.76 9.84
C GLY A 723 -7.17 -28.76 8.92
N GLY A 724 -7.87 -29.82 8.51
CA GLY A 724 -7.36 -30.80 7.54
C GLY A 724 -7.61 -30.37 6.08
N GLN A 725 -6.87 -30.97 5.15
CA GLN A 725 -7.17 -30.87 3.72
C GLN A 725 -8.43 -31.68 3.40
N ARG A 726 -9.25 -31.16 2.47
CA ARG A 726 -10.41 -31.89 1.99
C ARG A 726 -9.96 -32.93 0.98
N PHE A 727 -10.21 -34.19 1.28
CA PHE A 727 -10.09 -35.30 0.34
C PHE A 727 -11.48 -35.57 -0.26
N GLY A 728 -11.67 -35.20 -1.52
CA GLY A 728 -12.97 -35.23 -2.18
C GLY A 728 -13.19 -36.49 -3.02
N GLU A 729 -14.33 -36.50 -3.73
CA GLU A 729 -14.74 -37.61 -4.59
C GLU A 729 -13.74 -37.87 -5.72
N MET A 730 -13.20 -36.82 -6.35
CA MET A 730 -12.24 -36.98 -7.44
C MET A 730 -10.91 -37.58 -6.96
N GLU A 731 -10.45 -37.23 -5.75
CA GLU A 731 -9.26 -37.81 -5.16
C GLU A 731 -9.48 -39.27 -4.75
N VAL A 732 -10.68 -39.64 -4.31
CA VAL A 732 -11.08 -41.04 -4.07
C VAL A 732 -10.98 -41.85 -5.35
N TRP A 733 -11.58 -41.38 -6.46
CA TRP A 733 -11.51 -42.07 -7.75
C TRP A 733 -10.07 -42.27 -8.23
N ALA A 734 -9.18 -41.31 -7.95
CA ALA A 734 -7.77 -41.45 -8.28
C ALA A 734 -7.15 -42.66 -7.55
N LEU A 735 -7.39 -42.82 -6.25
CA LEU A 735 -6.87 -43.96 -5.48
C LEU A 735 -7.53 -45.29 -5.89
N GLU A 736 -8.82 -45.28 -6.20
CA GLU A 736 -9.52 -46.46 -6.73
C GLU A 736 -8.92 -46.94 -8.05
N ALA A 737 -8.59 -46.01 -8.96
CA ALA A 737 -7.97 -46.32 -10.25
C ALA A 737 -6.59 -46.99 -10.10
N TYR A 738 -5.83 -46.62 -9.07
CA TYR A 738 -4.55 -47.28 -8.74
C TYR A 738 -4.72 -48.61 -7.98
N GLY A 739 -5.93 -48.94 -7.51
CA GLY A 739 -6.16 -50.09 -6.63
C GLY A 739 -5.56 -49.91 -5.23
N ALA A 740 -5.35 -48.68 -4.79
CA ALA A 740 -4.74 -48.35 -3.49
C ALA A 740 -5.76 -48.45 -2.33
N ALA A 741 -6.35 -49.63 -2.15
CA ALA A 741 -7.46 -49.86 -1.22
C ALA A 741 -7.13 -49.52 0.24
N TYR A 742 -5.94 -49.87 0.72
CA TYR A 742 -5.52 -49.55 2.10
C TYR A 742 -5.31 -48.05 2.31
N THR A 743 -4.70 -47.36 1.34
CA THR A 743 -4.53 -45.90 1.38
C THR A 743 -5.89 -45.20 1.38
N LEU A 744 -6.83 -45.67 0.58
CA LEU A 744 -8.18 -45.14 0.58
C LEU A 744 -8.90 -45.38 1.92
N GLN A 745 -8.77 -46.60 2.47
CA GLN A 745 -9.36 -46.97 3.75
C GLN A 745 -8.83 -46.09 4.89
N GLU A 746 -7.51 -45.83 4.97
CA GLU A 746 -6.96 -44.96 6.02
C GLU A 746 -7.45 -43.51 5.91
N MET A 747 -7.58 -42.98 4.68
CA MET A 747 -8.00 -41.60 4.43
C MET A 747 -9.46 -41.38 4.83
N LEU A 748 -10.32 -42.38 4.60
CA LEU A 748 -11.74 -42.31 4.92
C LEU A 748 -12.06 -42.65 6.39
N THR A 749 -11.16 -43.29 7.14
CA THR A 749 -11.41 -43.75 8.51
C THR A 749 -10.47 -43.08 9.52
N VAL A 750 -9.31 -43.66 9.78
CA VAL A 750 -8.39 -43.31 10.88
C VAL A 750 -7.75 -41.93 10.72
N LYS A 751 -7.66 -41.39 9.50
CA LYS A 751 -7.20 -40.01 9.26
C LYS A 751 -8.34 -38.98 9.29
N SER A 752 -9.59 -39.43 9.41
CA SER A 752 -10.79 -38.60 9.36
C SER A 752 -11.61 -38.72 10.65
N ASP A 753 -12.64 -39.56 10.66
CA ASP A 753 -13.74 -39.56 11.62
C ASP A 753 -13.90 -40.86 12.41
N ASP A 754 -12.99 -41.83 12.28
CA ASP A 754 -12.91 -42.95 13.24
C ASP A 754 -12.21 -42.49 14.53
N VAL A 755 -13.02 -42.15 15.54
CA VAL A 755 -12.55 -41.62 16.83
C VAL A 755 -11.67 -42.62 17.58
N SER A 756 -12.00 -43.90 17.50
CA SER A 756 -11.28 -44.97 18.20
C SER A 756 -10.01 -45.36 17.45
N GLY A 757 -10.12 -45.54 16.13
CA GLY A 757 -9.02 -45.93 15.25
C GLY A 757 -7.94 -44.87 15.20
N ARG A 758 -8.27 -43.57 15.10
CA ARG A 758 -7.26 -42.50 15.08
C ARG A 758 -6.39 -42.47 16.34
N THR A 759 -6.97 -42.76 17.51
CA THR A 759 -6.24 -42.77 18.79
C THR A 759 -5.31 -43.98 18.86
N LYS A 760 -5.81 -45.17 18.49
CA LYS A 760 -4.99 -46.39 18.42
C LYS A 760 -3.85 -46.26 17.43
N VAL A 761 -4.11 -45.72 16.24
CA VAL A 761 -3.09 -45.50 15.20
C VAL A 761 -2.02 -44.53 15.68
N TYR A 762 -2.40 -43.45 16.37
CA TYR A 762 -1.42 -42.55 16.96
C TYR A 762 -0.53 -43.24 18.00
N GLU A 763 -1.11 -44.04 18.91
CA GLU A 763 -0.35 -44.82 19.87
C GLU A 763 0.57 -45.83 19.20
N ALA A 764 0.11 -46.52 18.16
CA ALA A 764 0.89 -47.48 17.40
C ALA A 764 2.10 -46.81 16.71
N ILE A 765 1.88 -45.67 16.03
CA ILE A 765 2.95 -44.89 15.41
C ILE A 765 3.99 -44.45 16.45
N VAL A 766 3.56 -44.00 17.63
CA VAL A 766 4.48 -43.59 18.72
C VAL A 766 5.28 -44.78 19.26
N ARG A 767 4.70 -45.99 19.27
CA ARG A 767 5.39 -47.23 19.66
C ARG A 767 6.28 -47.81 18.57
N GLY A 768 6.14 -47.35 17.33
CA GLY A 768 6.82 -47.91 16.16
C GLY A 768 6.16 -49.19 15.62
N ASP A 769 4.88 -49.41 15.96
CA ASP A 769 4.08 -50.52 15.45
C ASP A 769 3.27 -50.06 14.22
N ASP A 770 3.37 -50.79 13.10
CA ASP A 770 2.65 -50.48 11.85
C ASP A 770 1.26 -51.12 11.77
N THR A 771 0.80 -51.78 12.83
CA THR A 771 -0.52 -52.43 12.85
C THR A 771 -1.63 -51.39 13.04
N PHE A 772 -2.48 -51.22 12.02
CA PHE A 772 -3.67 -50.38 12.11
C PHE A 772 -4.96 -51.20 12.04
N GLU A 773 -5.91 -50.85 12.89
CA GLU A 773 -7.29 -51.34 12.84
C GLU A 773 -8.19 -50.18 12.43
N ALA A 774 -8.90 -50.33 11.31
CA ALA A 774 -9.91 -49.38 10.86
C ALA A 774 -11.29 -49.81 11.35
N GLY A 775 -11.98 -48.93 12.06
CA GLY A 775 -13.36 -49.10 12.47
C GLY A 775 -14.36 -48.55 11.44
N VAL A 776 -15.59 -48.32 11.91
CA VAL A 776 -16.65 -47.69 11.12
C VAL A 776 -16.56 -46.17 11.28
N PRO A 777 -16.58 -45.39 10.19
CA PRO A 777 -16.64 -43.92 10.23
C PRO A 777 -17.81 -43.39 11.05
N GLU A 778 -17.59 -42.36 11.87
CA GLU A 778 -18.69 -41.72 12.61
C GLU A 778 -19.70 -41.04 11.68
N SER A 779 -19.29 -40.52 10.52
CA SER A 779 -20.23 -40.00 9.52
C SER A 779 -21.26 -41.03 9.08
N PHE A 780 -20.87 -42.31 8.97
CA PHE A 780 -21.79 -43.40 8.67
C PHE A 780 -22.74 -43.69 9.83
N ASN A 781 -22.24 -43.67 11.07
CA ASN A 781 -23.09 -43.82 12.25
C ASN A 781 -24.12 -42.69 12.36
N VAL A 782 -23.70 -41.44 12.13
CA VAL A 782 -24.58 -40.27 12.10
C VAL A 782 -25.67 -40.46 11.05
N LEU A 783 -25.32 -40.88 9.83
CA LEU A 783 -26.29 -41.17 8.77
C LEU A 783 -27.31 -42.24 9.19
N VAL A 784 -26.85 -43.35 9.79
CA VAL A 784 -27.75 -44.41 10.29
C VAL A 784 -28.71 -43.85 11.35
N LYS A 785 -28.22 -43.00 12.27
CA LYS A 785 -29.07 -42.36 13.29
C LYS A 785 -30.05 -41.35 12.70
N GLU A 786 -29.65 -40.59 11.69
CA GLU A 786 -30.54 -39.70 10.95
C GLU A 786 -31.66 -40.48 10.26
N LEU A 787 -31.34 -41.59 9.57
CA LEU A 787 -32.35 -42.46 8.95
C LEU A 787 -33.29 -43.09 9.98
N GLN A 788 -32.76 -43.56 11.11
CA GLN A 788 -33.56 -44.10 12.22
C GLN A 788 -34.50 -43.04 12.81
N SER A 789 -34.05 -41.78 12.90
CA SER A 789 -34.88 -40.67 13.40
C SER A 789 -36.07 -40.35 12.49
N LEU A 790 -35.99 -40.68 11.19
CA LEU A 790 -37.08 -40.57 10.23
C LEU A 790 -38.10 -41.71 10.34
N GLY A 791 -37.88 -42.69 11.23
CA GLY A 791 -38.73 -43.87 11.40
C GLY A 791 -38.39 -45.03 10.46
N LEU A 792 -37.23 -45.00 9.79
CA LEU A 792 -36.74 -46.12 8.99
C LEU A 792 -35.94 -47.09 9.87
N ASN A 793 -36.23 -48.38 9.82
CA ASN A 793 -35.40 -49.37 10.50
C ASN A 793 -34.17 -49.71 9.64
N VAL A 794 -32.99 -49.30 10.10
CA VAL A 794 -31.69 -49.56 9.45
C VAL A 794 -30.80 -50.28 10.45
N GLU A 795 -30.36 -51.49 10.10
CA GLU A 795 -29.52 -52.36 10.91
C GLU A 795 -28.31 -52.83 10.09
N MET A 796 -27.17 -53.01 10.74
CA MET A 796 -25.99 -53.66 10.13
C MET A 796 -26.10 -55.17 10.42
N ASN A 797 -26.24 -55.98 9.38
CA ASN A 797 -26.39 -57.44 9.48
C ASN A 797 -25.06 -58.18 9.63
#